data_AF-C4XYJ3-F1
#
_entry.id   AF-C4XYJ3-F1
#
_cell.length_a   1.000
_cell.length_b   1.000
_cell.length_c   1.000
_cell.angle_alpha   90.00
_cell.angle_beta   90.00
_cell.angle_gamma   90.00
#
_symmetry.space_group_name_H-M   'P 1'
#
loop_
_entity.id
_entity.type
_entity.pdbx_description
1 polymer ?
#
loop_
_entity_poly.entity_id
_entity_poly.type
_entity_poly.pdbx_seq_one_letter_code
_entity_poly.pdbx_strand_id
1 'polypeptide(L)'
;MSFADSFWTYDYHSGHEVLFDVLFEGVKENEDFIQLFNRRMDSELQYGLSLENLPGQVRPTSKRHTDDDYVSTIKNAFSKMNENFSRQGKYHIEVAQNIQGMVLDPFSKWCKEHESRVAFSEATIAEKFKAYKSKKTALEKLQKKYFNKCRVLEEFRSRYTDEELAEIPQEDTSFDNSADNENISETENELNENTYTFAGAVYDYKNARKLLSDIISNIELTSHKVPILGTYHNVSSGSAITQWLLDNMPEYKGNIAKAESFGQDLIENNFIRLIGSMNASKSFINSSQFLYQWKPLAFEFTKLYERDGSRANVAEPTTVLTKTNQFTNYFEDVKQAIGVASVDFNDKSQYPKLVKQVESLDIAYFESTKDLDMTRCKFEETVMDHLAFMQKCELDRLRAVKKVMFDFLSIFSNKWAALKGVSDELFVVEETIHPSSDLKFLIENYGTGRFEPRVTLYDNYYNSNIKQTFGVDLNVKARLERKAVPSIIQATLSFLDNAYPDLENDTERMNLWTEPVHLSKVHELRFKLNELTDAAEMKDILKKSEPKVVTNVLKLYFMELPDSIVPHSYFDLIMTLYQNYPAESQDKNVNKSRLTGLQNTLSELPVCSLATLDAILTHLNRLVNIISSANEDLGSSLRLRLCKEFGALVLRPKRDNEGAEGKNLHSNTVAVEIIQQEFVTDLFAHKDNIFGELRRRNSNKPSRASSAASGTGPRNSDNQPRVSDSTTASNGSDAAKLRLETKLKRAVTKAAGKNNLSSKGDNMSGPGSSSKTSSSKSPPTTPVKSKSDLSSKSSGTGLKRSSSPNKKKLSSLIEKQSKSTGASTSSQTGNDVENETHDSISHENDMPDVARLTMESSTPKKGDEGASSESSDLPPVPPKKSSSTKEVIVVD
;
A
#
# COMPACT_ATOMS: atom_id res chain seq x y z
N MET A 1 -27.41 -7.68 -46.40
CA MET A 1 -27.32 -6.30 -45.88
C MET A 1 -25.86 -5.98 -45.73
N SER A 2 -25.41 -4.96 -46.45
CA SER A 2 -24.09 -4.35 -46.36
C SER A 2 -24.26 -2.84 -46.24
N PHE A 3 -23.22 -2.11 -45.82
CA PHE A 3 -23.29 -0.65 -45.80
C PHE A 3 -23.55 -0.08 -47.21
N ALA A 4 -22.94 -0.71 -48.22
CA ALA A 4 -23.10 -0.39 -49.63
C ALA A 4 -24.54 -0.60 -50.17
N ASP A 5 -25.37 -1.42 -49.52
CA ASP A 5 -26.79 -1.58 -49.90
C ASP A 5 -27.74 -0.65 -49.12
N SER A 6 -27.31 -0.10 -47.98
CA SER A 6 -28.23 0.36 -46.92
C SER A 6 -28.19 1.86 -46.60
N PHE A 7 -27.15 2.59 -47.02
CA PHE A 7 -26.94 4.00 -46.66
C PHE A 7 -27.10 4.97 -47.84
N TRP A 8 -28.08 4.72 -48.72
CA TRP A 8 -28.42 5.58 -49.86
C TRP A 8 -29.66 6.42 -49.63
N THR A 9 -29.63 7.69 -50.05
CA THR A 9 -30.78 8.61 -50.06
C THR A 9 -30.82 9.39 -51.37
N TYR A 10 -32.02 9.87 -51.76
CA TYR A 10 -32.26 10.52 -53.07
C TYR A 10 -31.47 11.83 -53.29
N ASP A 11 -31.10 12.50 -52.19
CA ASP A 11 -30.25 13.67 -52.13
C ASP A 11 -28.75 13.36 -52.22
N TYR A 12 -28.35 12.09 -52.11
CA TYR A 12 -26.97 11.57 -52.09
C TYR A 12 -26.08 12.11 -50.95
N HIS A 13 -26.66 12.49 -49.81
CA HIS A 13 -25.93 13.07 -48.68
C HIS A 13 -26.34 12.47 -47.33
N SER A 14 -27.60 12.60 -46.94
CA SER A 14 -28.08 12.30 -45.58
C SER A 14 -27.91 10.82 -45.20
N GLY A 15 -27.98 9.89 -46.15
CA GLY A 15 -27.69 8.47 -45.88
C GLY A 15 -26.24 8.22 -45.46
N HIS A 16 -25.29 8.99 -46.00
CA HIS A 16 -23.87 8.87 -45.68
C HIS A 16 -23.52 9.63 -44.40
N GLU A 17 -24.12 10.80 -44.18
CA GLU A 17 -24.03 11.62 -42.97
C GLU A 17 -24.40 10.78 -41.72
N VAL A 18 -25.57 10.15 -41.74
CA VAL A 18 -26.06 9.27 -40.67
C VAL A 18 -25.14 8.06 -40.41
N LEU A 19 -24.43 7.55 -41.43
CA LEU A 19 -23.44 6.49 -41.23
C LEU A 19 -22.19 7.00 -40.52
N PHE A 20 -21.64 8.14 -40.97
CA PHE A 20 -20.41 8.69 -40.38
C PHE A 20 -20.63 9.18 -38.94
N ASP A 21 -21.79 9.76 -38.63
CA ASP A 21 -22.20 10.04 -37.24
C ASP A 21 -22.08 8.80 -36.35
N VAL A 22 -22.68 7.67 -36.77
CA VAL A 22 -22.65 6.40 -36.01
C VAL A 22 -21.25 5.79 -35.95
N LEU A 23 -20.43 5.93 -36.99
CA LEU A 23 -19.02 5.51 -36.96
C LEU A 23 -18.19 6.35 -36.00
N PHE A 24 -18.47 7.66 -35.86
CA PHE A 24 -17.82 8.51 -34.86
C PHE A 24 -18.32 8.25 -33.43
N GLU A 25 -19.57 7.84 -33.21
CA GLU A 25 -19.97 7.23 -31.92
C GLU A 25 -19.15 5.97 -31.63
N GLY A 26 -18.93 5.11 -32.64
CA GLY A 26 -18.02 3.96 -32.53
C GLY A 26 -16.57 4.33 -32.20
N VAL A 27 -16.08 5.52 -32.60
CA VAL A 27 -14.78 6.05 -32.17
C VAL A 27 -14.82 6.47 -30.69
N LYS A 28 -15.88 7.16 -30.25
CA LYS A 28 -16.07 7.58 -28.85
C LYS A 28 -16.17 6.39 -27.89
N GLU A 29 -16.90 5.33 -28.27
CA GLU A 29 -16.96 4.07 -27.51
C GLU A 29 -15.55 3.52 -27.18
N ASN A 30 -14.60 3.63 -28.12
CA ASN A 30 -13.24 3.14 -27.89
C ASN A 30 -12.50 4.01 -26.85
N GLU A 31 -12.71 5.33 -26.87
CA GLU A 31 -12.13 6.27 -25.91
C GLU A 31 -12.75 6.09 -24.51
N ASP A 32 -14.05 5.77 -24.41
CA ASP A 32 -14.67 5.36 -23.14
C ASP A 32 -14.03 4.09 -22.56
N PHE A 33 -13.70 3.09 -23.40
CA PHE A 33 -12.93 1.92 -22.96
C PHE A 33 -11.51 2.28 -22.51
N ILE A 34 -10.81 3.18 -23.21
CA ILE A 34 -9.49 3.68 -22.80
C ILE A 34 -9.58 4.35 -21.42
N GLN A 35 -10.55 5.25 -21.22
CA GLN A 35 -10.77 5.91 -19.93
C GLN A 35 -11.13 4.92 -18.82
N LEU A 36 -11.99 3.94 -19.09
CA LEU A 36 -12.35 2.88 -18.12
C LEU A 36 -11.13 2.07 -17.66
N PHE A 37 -10.29 1.60 -18.60
CA PHE A 37 -9.08 0.85 -18.27
C PHE A 37 -8.05 1.73 -17.53
N ASN A 38 -7.91 3.00 -17.92
CA ASN A 38 -7.01 3.97 -17.29
C ASN A 38 -7.43 4.26 -15.84
N ARG A 39 -8.72 4.50 -15.58
CA ARG A 39 -9.26 4.65 -14.22
C ARG A 39 -9.05 3.41 -13.36
N ARG A 40 -9.12 2.20 -13.93
CA ARG A 40 -8.80 0.98 -13.18
C ARG A 40 -7.30 0.85 -12.91
N MET A 41 -6.45 1.16 -13.88
CA MET A 41 -4.98 1.20 -13.72
C MET A 41 -4.57 2.14 -12.59
N ASP A 42 -5.07 3.38 -12.58
CA ASP A 42 -4.85 4.35 -11.50
C ASP A 42 -5.23 3.80 -10.13
N SER A 43 -6.38 3.10 -10.05
CA SER A 43 -6.89 2.54 -8.80
C SER A 43 -6.01 1.42 -8.26
N GLU A 44 -5.55 0.51 -9.13
CA GLU A 44 -4.60 -0.56 -8.77
C GLU A 44 -3.24 0.01 -8.35
N LEU A 45 -2.74 1.04 -9.06
CA LEU A 45 -1.48 1.70 -8.75
C LEU A 45 -1.53 2.42 -7.39
N GLN A 46 -2.60 3.18 -7.12
CA GLN A 46 -2.78 3.87 -5.84
C GLN A 46 -2.90 2.88 -4.67
N TYR A 47 -3.68 1.81 -4.83
CA TYR A 47 -3.82 0.77 -3.81
C TYR A 47 -2.49 0.05 -3.55
N GLY A 48 -1.78 -0.33 -4.62
CA GLY A 48 -0.49 -1.00 -4.53
C GLY A 48 0.60 -0.15 -3.86
N LEU A 49 0.68 1.13 -4.21
CA LEU A 49 1.59 2.08 -3.56
C LEU A 49 1.24 2.31 -2.08
N SER A 50 -0.06 2.33 -1.73
CA SER A 50 -0.49 2.47 -0.33
C SER A 50 -0.06 1.27 0.52
N LEU A 51 -0.22 0.05 -0.01
CA LEU A 51 0.24 -1.18 0.65
C LEU A 51 1.77 -1.27 0.72
N GLU A 52 2.50 -0.90 -0.33
CA GLU A 52 3.97 -0.94 -0.33
C GLU A 52 4.57 0.02 0.71
N ASN A 53 3.98 1.21 0.87
CA ASN A 53 4.43 2.23 1.82
C ASN A 53 3.89 2.02 3.25
N LEU A 54 2.94 1.11 3.47
CA LEU A 54 2.29 0.88 4.76
C LEU A 54 3.29 0.67 5.93
N PRO A 55 4.41 -0.09 5.79
CA PRO A 55 5.38 -0.25 6.87
C PRO A 55 6.14 1.03 7.25
N GLY A 56 6.21 2.01 6.35
CA GLY A 56 6.80 3.34 6.61
C GLY A 56 5.81 4.32 7.26
N GLN A 57 4.52 4.12 7.02
CA GLN A 57 3.43 4.90 7.61
C GLN A 57 3.11 4.41 9.04
N VAL A 58 2.95 3.10 9.23
CA VAL A 58 2.59 2.47 10.51
C VAL A 58 3.83 2.31 11.40
N ARG A 59 4.30 3.42 11.95
CA ARG A 59 5.45 3.44 12.87
C ARG A 59 5.13 2.72 14.18
N PRO A 60 5.92 1.70 14.60
CA PRO A 60 5.67 1.00 15.86
C PRO A 60 5.81 1.93 17.07
N THR A 61 4.77 1.99 17.91
CA THR A 61 4.75 2.81 19.13
C THR A 61 5.40 2.11 20.33
N SER A 62 5.36 0.77 20.35
CA SER A 62 5.98 -0.04 21.40
C SER A 62 7.47 -0.24 21.14
N LYS A 63 8.30 0.14 22.12
CA LYS A 63 9.76 -0.04 22.10
C LYS A 63 10.19 -1.48 21.82
N ARG A 64 9.34 -2.48 22.11
CA ARG A 64 9.58 -3.91 21.85
C ARG A 64 9.82 -4.23 20.36
N HIS A 65 9.29 -3.44 19.44
CA HIS A 65 9.54 -3.66 18.00
C HIS A 65 10.93 -3.14 17.57
N THR A 66 11.47 -2.15 18.29
CA THR A 66 12.79 -1.53 18.06
C THR A 66 13.89 -2.06 18.99
N ASP A 67 13.57 -3.02 19.84
CA ASP A 67 14.46 -3.64 20.83
C ASP A 67 14.91 -4.99 20.26
N ASP A 68 16.15 -5.07 19.76
CA ASP A 68 16.66 -6.26 19.09
C ASP A 68 16.85 -7.46 20.03
N ASP A 69 17.10 -7.20 21.33
CA ASP A 69 17.19 -8.24 22.36
C ASP A 69 15.79 -8.80 22.74
N TYR A 70 14.71 -8.07 22.46
CA TYR A 70 13.34 -8.55 22.66
C TYR A 70 12.93 -9.55 21.56
N VAL A 71 13.10 -10.84 21.85
CA VAL A 71 12.68 -11.96 21.00
C VAL A 71 11.26 -12.40 21.37
N SER A 72 10.35 -12.36 20.41
CA SER A 72 8.91 -12.62 20.61
C SER A 72 8.28 -13.08 19.30
N THR A 73 7.44 -14.12 19.35
CA THR A 73 6.70 -14.59 18.18
C THR A 73 5.77 -13.51 17.64
N ILE A 74 5.14 -12.72 18.53
CA ILE A 74 4.29 -11.57 18.15
C ILE A 74 5.11 -10.46 17.45
N LYS A 75 6.33 -10.15 17.90
CA LYS A 75 7.23 -9.20 17.21
C LYS A 75 7.55 -9.69 15.79
N ASN A 76 7.87 -10.96 15.64
CA ASN A 76 8.23 -11.57 14.36
C ASN A 76 7.02 -11.63 13.41
N ALA A 77 5.84 -12.02 13.89
CA ALA A 77 4.61 -12.05 13.12
C ALA A 77 4.23 -10.65 12.60
N PHE A 78 4.29 -9.62 13.46
CA PHE A 78 4.07 -8.22 13.04
C PHE A 78 5.03 -7.78 11.93
N SER A 79 6.31 -8.15 12.02
CA SER A 79 7.30 -7.87 10.95
C SER A 79 6.92 -8.60 9.64
N LYS A 80 6.57 -9.88 9.72
CA LYS A 80 6.21 -10.71 8.57
C LYS A 80 4.89 -10.30 7.90
N MET A 81 3.90 -9.81 8.65
CA MET A 81 2.68 -9.22 8.08
C MET A 81 3.00 -7.96 7.26
N ASN A 82 3.85 -7.06 7.77
CA ASN A 82 4.28 -5.87 7.03
C ASN A 82 5.06 -6.21 5.73
N GLU A 83 5.93 -7.22 5.77
CA GLU A 83 6.62 -7.76 4.59
C GLU A 83 5.65 -8.40 3.58
N ASN A 84 4.60 -9.06 4.06
CA ASN A 84 3.54 -9.64 3.24
C ASN A 84 2.71 -8.54 2.55
N PHE A 85 2.22 -7.53 3.29
CA PHE A 85 1.48 -6.40 2.72
C PHE A 85 2.30 -5.63 1.68
N SER A 86 3.61 -5.43 1.92
CA SER A 86 4.52 -4.82 0.94
C SER A 86 4.65 -5.65 -0.35
N ARG A 87 4.63 -6.99 -0.26
CA ARG A 87 4.59 -7.87 -1.43
C ARG A 87 3.24 -7.82 -2.15
N GLN A 88 2.11 -7.81 -1.44
CA GLN A 88 0.80 -7.62 -2.05
C GLN A 88 0.73 -6.29 -2.83
N GLY A 89 1.23 -5.19 -2.25
CA GLY A 89 1.31 -3.90 -2.91
C GLY A 89 2.04 -3.93 -4.25
N LYS A 90 3.18 -4.63 -4.30
CA LYS A 90 3.96 -4.83 -5.53
C LYS A 90 3.19 -5.57 -6.63
N TYR A 91 2.35 -6.56 -6.29
CA TYR A 91 1.50 -7.23 -7.29
C TYR A 91 0.45 -6.28 -7.88
N HIS A 92 -0.14 -5.38 -7.10
CA HIS A 92 -1.09 -4.39 -7.60
C HIS A 92 -0.42 -3.32 -8.48
N ILE A 93 0.79 -2.87 -8.12
CA ILE A 93 1.63 -2.01 -8.99
C ILE A 93 1.96 -2.72 -10.30
N GLU A 94 2.31 -4.01 -10.26
CA GLU A 94 2.61 -4.80 -11.46
C GLU A 94 1.35 -5.00 -12.32
N VAL A 95 0.16 -5.21 -11.73
CA VAL A 95 -1.12 -5.26 -12.46
C VAL A 95 -1.35 -3.95 -13.21
N ALA A 96 -1.16 -2.79 -12.57
CA ALA A 96 -1.27 -1.49 -13.22
C ALA A 96 -0.30 -1.33 -14.40
N GLN A 97 0.98 -1.69 -14.21
CA GLN A 97 2.00 -1.66 -15.29
C GLN A 97 1.63 -2.56 -16.47
N ASN A 98 1.07 -3.74 -16.21
CA ASN A 98 0.58 -4.65 -17.26
C ASN A 98 -0.64 -4.06 -17.99
N ILE A 99 -1.58 -3.41 -17.30
CA ILE A 99 -2.72 -2.71 -17.95
C ILE A 99 -2.19 -1.59 -18.85
N GLN A 100 -1.18 -0.83 -18.42
CA GLN A 100 -0.57 0.21 -19.25
C GLN A 100 0.03 -0.38 -20.54
N GLY A 101 1.04 -1.25 -20.41
CA GLY A 101 1.83 -1.70 -21.55
C GLY A 101 1.17 -2.76 -22.45
N MET A 102 0.22 -3.55 -21.93
CA MET A 102 -0.43 -4.62 -22.71
C MET A 102 -1.83 -4.26 -23.22
N VAL A 103 -2.47 -3.23 -22.64
CA VAL A 103 -3.87 -2.86 -22.95
C VAL A 103 -3.95 -1.43 -23.46
N LEU A 104 -3.59 -0.46 -22.62
CA LEU A 104 -3.78 0.97 -22.91
C LEU A 104 -2.90 1.45 -24.06
N ASP A 105 -1.58 1.24 -24.00
CA ASP A 105 -0.65 1.71 -25.03
C ASP A 105 -0.98 1.15 -26.44
N PRO A 106 -1.16 -0.18 -26.65
CA PRO A 106 -1.48 -0.71 -27.97
C PRO A 106 -2.88 -0.34 -28.45
N PHE A 107 -3.90 -0.32 -27.57
CA PHE A 107 -5.27 0.01 -27.97
C PHE A 107 -5.42 1.51 -28.28
N SER A 108 -4.84 2.40 -27.47
CA SER A 108 -4.86 3.85 -27.71
C SER A 108 -4.16 4.23 -29.03
N LYS A 109 -3.12 3.49 -29.42
CA LYS A 109 -2.50 3.64 -30.74
C LYS A 109 -3.46 3.18 -31.85
N TRP A 110 -4.01 1.97 -31.72
CA TRP A 110 -4.93 1.40 -32.72
C TRP A 110 -6.18 2.28 -32.94
N CYS A 111 -6.73 2.88 -31.88
CA CYS A 111 -7.90 3.74 -31.96
C CYS A 111 -7.66 4.99 -32.81
N LYS A 112 -6.50 5.65 -32.67
CA LYS A 112 -6.09 6.80 -33.50
C LYS A 112 -5.89 6.40 -34.97
N GLU A 113 -5.35 5.20 -35.21
CA GLU A 113 -5.23 4.61 -36.55
C GLU A 113 -6.60 4.17 -37.14
N HIS A 114 -7.63 4.01 -36.31
CA HIS A 114 -9.01 3.73 -36.75
C HIS A 114 -9.78 5.03 -37.05
N GLU A 115 -9.76 5.99 -36.13
CA GLU A 115 -10.31 7.35 -36.30
C GLU A 115 -9.80 7.99 -37.60
N SER A 116 -8.50 7.91 -37.86
CA SER A 116 -7.87 8.41 -39.08
C SER A 116 -8.44 7.78 -40.38
N ARG A 117 -8.85 6.50 -40.35
CA ARG A 117 -9.45 5.80 -41.50
C ARG A 117 -10.90 6.21 -41.75
N VAL A 118 -11.65 6.48 -40.68
CA VAL A 118 -13.03 6.98 -40.75
C VAL A 118 -13.03 8.39 -41.34
N ALA A 119 -12.28 9.32 -40.73
CA ALA A 119 -12.19 10.71 -41.17
C ALA A 119 -11.67 10.86 -42.62
N PHE A 120 -10.71 10.02 -43.05
CA PHE A 120 -10.25 9.98 -44.44
C PHE A 120 -11.37 9.61 -45.44
N SER A 121 -12.23 8.66 -45.07
CA SER A 121 -13.31 8.20 -45.93
C SER A 121 -14.49 9.17 -45.98
N GLU A 122 -14.82 9.78 -44.84
CA GLU A 122 -15.78 10.88 -44.75
C GLU A 122 -15.34 12.05 -45.65
N ALA A 123 -14.10 12.53 -45.48
CA ALA A 123 -13.57 13.66 -46.24
C ALA A 123 -13.55 13.38 -47.75
N THR A 124 -13.21 12.15 -48.16
CA THR A 124 -13.22 11.74 -49.57
C THR A 124 -14.64 11.76 -50.16
N ILE A 125 -15.63 11.20 -49.46
CA ILE A 125 -17.04 11.21 -49.89
C ILE A 125 -17.58 12.64 -49.93
N ALA A 126 -17.30 13.45 -48.90
CA ALA A 126 -17.75 14.84 -48.82
C ALA A 126 -17.16 15.71 -49.95
N GLU A 127 -15.90 15.49 -50.34
CA GLU A 127 -15.26 16.18 -51.46
C GLU A 127 -15.92 15.80 -52.80
N LYS A 128 -16.15 14.50 -53.06
CA LYS A 128 -16.81 14.07 -54.31
C LYS A 128 -18.28 14.50 -54.36
N PHE A 129 -18.99 14.48 -53.22
CA PHE A 129 -20.36 15.00 -53.11
C PHE A 129 -20.41 16.51 -53.41
N LYS A 130 -19.46 17.29 -52.88
CA LYS A 130 -19.34 18.73 -53.14
C LYS A 130 -19.12 19.02 -54.63
N ALA A 131 -18.32 18.21 -55.32
CA ALA A 131 -18.14 18.31 -56.77
C ALA A 131 -19.43 18.00 -57.55
N TYR A 132 -20.12 16.90 -57.24
CA TYR A 132 -21.41 16.55 -57.83
C TYR A 132 -22.48 17.64 -57.60
N LYS A 133 -22.64 18.10 -56.36
CA LYS A 133 -23.58 19.15 -55.96
C LYS A 133 -23.33 20.47 -56.70
N SER A 134 -22.06 20.85 -56.87
CA SER A 134 -21.66 22.02 -57.65
C SER A 134 -22.11 21.93 -59.11
N LYS A 135 -21.79 20.82 -59.79
CA LYS A 135 -22.21 20.59 -61.19
C LYS A 135 -23.74 20.53 -61.33
N LYS A 136 -24.44 19.89 -60.38
CA LYS A 136 -25.92 19.81 -60.35
C LYS A 136 -26.53 21.22 -60.27
N THR A 137 -26.07 22.06 -59.35
CA THR A 137 -26.53 23.46 -59.24
C THR A 137 -26.17 24.31 -60.47
N ALA A 138 -25.05 24.03 -61.15
CA ALA A 138 -24.72 24.67 -62.41
C ALA A 138 -25.69 24.25 -63.54
N LEU A 139 -25.99 22.95 -63.66
CA LEU A 139 -26.94 22.42 -64.64
C LEU A 139 -28.35 22.96 -64.42
N GLU A 140 -28.83 23.02 -63.18
CA GLU A 140 -30.14 23.61 -62.83
C GLU A 140 -30.24 25.09 -63.23
N LYS A 141 -29.14 25.85 -63.20
CA LYS A 141 -29.10 27.24 -63.70
C LYS A 141 -29.13 27.29 -65.22
N LEU A 142 -28.33 26.46 -65.89
CA LEU A 142 -28.27 26.39 -67.35
C LEU A 142 -29.63 25.95 -67.95
N GLN A 143 -30.26 24.94 -67.35
CA GLN A 143 -31.63 24.48 -67.67
C GLN A 143 -32.65 25.62 -67.58
N LYS A 144 -32.57 26.45 -66.52
CA LYS A 144 -33.46 27.63 -66.36
C LYS A 144 -33.17 28.71 -67.40
N LYS A 145 -31.90 28.97 -67.75
CA LYS A 145 -31.54 29.90 -68.84
C LYS A 145 -32.07 29.41 -70.20
N TYR A 146 -31.88 28.12 -70.50
CA TYR A 146 -32.41 27.44 -71.68
C TYR A 146 -33.93 27.57 -71.79
N PHE A 147 -34.70 27.05 -70.82
CA PHE A 147 -36.17 27.10 -70.88
C PHE A 147 -36.72 28.53 -70.94
N ASN A 148 -36.08 29.50 -70.28
CA ASN A 148 -36.46 30.91 -70.41
C ASN A 148 -36.23 31.45 -71.83
N LYS A 149 -35.11 31.11 -72.49
CA LYS A 149 -34.83 31.52 -73.89
C LYS A 149 -35.76 30.79 -74.87
N CYS A 150 -36.05 29.50 -74.67
CA CYS A 150 -37.05 28.76 -75.45
C CYS A 150 -38.45 29.39 -75.35
N ARG A 151 -38.88 29.78 -74.13
CA ARG A 151 -40.14 30.50 -73.93
C ARG A 151 -40.18 31.83 -74.70
N VAL A 152 -39.09 32.59 -74.70
CA VAL A 152 -39.00 33.87 -75.44
C VAL A 152 -38.97 33.63 -76.96
N LEU A 153 -38.36 32.54 -77.43
CA LEU A 153 -38.39 32.15 -78.86
C LEU A 153 -39.82 31.77 -79.31
N GLU A 154 -40.55 30.99 -78.52
CA GLU A 154 -41.95 30.66 -78.82
C GLU A 154 -42.89 31.87 -78.70
N GLU A 155 -42.65 32.78 -77.74
CA GLU A 155 -43.38 34.06 -77.67
C GLU A 155 -43.06 34.99 -78.85
N PHE A 156 -41.86 34.90 -79.44
CA PHE A 156 -41.50 35.61 -80.67
C PHE A 156 -42.19 34.97 -81.89
N ARG A 157 -42.14 33.63 -82.02
CA ARG A 157 -42.81 32.88 -83.09
C ARG A 157 -44.31 33.15 -83.13
N SER A 158 -44.97 33.14 -81.97
CA SER A 158 -46.42 33.39 -81.85
C SER A 158 -46.89 34.79 -82.29
N ARG A 159 -45.99 35.69 -82.71
CA ARG A 159 -46.31 37.05 -83.19
C ARG A 159 -46.21 37.22 -84.71
N TYR A 160 -45.74 36.21 -85.43
CA TYR A 160 -45.54 36.21 -86.89
C TYR A 160 -46.13 34.93 -87.51
N THR A 161 -46.35 34.90 -88.83
CA THR A 161 -46.69 33.66 -89.53
C THR A 161 -45.44 32.88 -89.94
N ASP A 162 -45.57 31.56 -90.15
CA ASP A 162 -44.45 30.71 -90.59
C ASP A 162 -43.83 31.19 -91.92
N GLU A 163 -44.64 31.75 -92.82
CA GLU A 163 -44.18 32.35 -94.08
C GLU A 163 -43.35 33.63 -93.82
N GLU A 164 -43.81 34.53 -92.95
CA GLU A 164 -43.07 35.75 -92.56
C GLU A 164 -41.74 35.49 -91.84
N LEU A 165 -41.60 34.33 -91.20
CA LEU A 165 -40.39 33.87 -90.52
C LEU A 165 -39.41 33.17 -91.49
N ALA A 166 -39.92 32.58 -92.57
CA ALA A 166 -39.13 31.92 -93.61
C ALA A 166 -38.51 32.91 -94.63
N GLU A 167 -39.11 34.08 -94.83
CA GLU A 167 -38.57 35.15 -95.71
C GLU A 167 -37.36 35.89 -95.11
N ILE A 168 -37.01 35.66 -93.84
CA ILE A 168 -35.88 36.32 -93.17
C ILE A 168 -34.56 35.72 -93.68
N PRO A 169 -33.66 36.48 -94.34
CA PRO A 169 -32.41 35.93 -94.85
C PRO A 169 -31.52 35.39 -93.73
N GLN A 170 -31.04 34.15 -93.91
CA GLN A 170 -29.94 33.65 -93.10
C GLN A 170 -28.64 34.30 -93.61
N GLU A 171 -28.04 35.16 -92.80
CA GLU A 171 -26.69 35.67 -93.08
C GLU A 171 -25.68 34.54 -92.83
N ASP A 172 -25.23 33.90 -93.91
CA ASP A 172 -24.12 32.93 -93.92
C ASP A 172 -22.79 33.62 -93.57
N THR A 173 -22.60 33.96 -92.29
CA THR A 173 -21.29 34.36 -91.76
C THR A 173 -20.41 33.12 -91.57
N SER A 174 -20.01 32.51 -92.70
CA SER A 174 -19.08 31.39 -92.73
C SER A 174 -17.66 31.85 -92.37
N PHE A 175 -17.34 31.85 -91.08
CA PHE A 175 -15.95 31.88 -90.63
C PHE A 175 -15.48 30.46 -90.34
N ASP A 176 -14.70 29.93 -91.29
CA ASP A 176 -13.91 28.72 -91.13
C ASP A 176 -12.85 28.91 -90.04
N ASN A 177 -12.51 27.82 -89.33
CA ASN A 177 -11.38 27.77 -88.40
C ASN A 177 -10.96 26.32 -88.08
N SER A 178 -10.64 25.53 -89.10
CA SER A 178 -9.84 24.32 -88.91
C SER A 178 -8.36 24.69 -88.62
N ALA A 179 -8.04 24.99 -87.35
CA ALA A 179 -6.70 25.50 -86.98
C ALA A 179 -6.17 25.11 -85.57
N ASP A 180 -6.60 23.99 -84.98
CA ASP A 180 -5.99 23.46 -83.74
C ASP A 180 -4.65 22.75 -84.05
N ASN A 181 -3.59 23.53 -84.30
CA ASN A 181 -2.16 23.27 -83.98
C ASN A 181 -1.25 24.32 -84.66
N GLU A 182 -0.71 25.28 -83.90
CA GLU A 182 0.74 25.46 -83.66
C GLU A 182 1.09 26.78 -82.92
N ASN A 183 2.23 26.76 -82.21
CA ASN A 183 3.09 27.88 -81.81
C ASN A 183 2.45 29.18 -81.27
N ILE A 184 2.28 29.24 -79.95
CA ILE A 184 2.18 30.50 -79.19
C ILE A 184 3.57 31.18 -79.17
N SER A 185 3.87 32.00 -80.17
CA SER A 185 5.13 32.77 -80.20
C SER A 185 5.07 34.16 -80.86
N GLU A 186 3.89 34.74 -81.11
CA GLU A 186 3.81 36.04 -81.79
C GLU A 186 2.63 36.94 -81.31
N THR A 187 2.68 37.37 -80.03
CA THR A 187 1.73 38.38 -79.49
C THR A 187 2.35 39.27 -78.39
N GLU A 188 3.64 39.62 -78.50
CA GLU A 188 4.29 40.60 -77.61
C GLU A 188 4.46 42.01 -78.22
N ASN A 189 4.09 42.21 -79.50
CA ASN A 189 4.46 43.43 -80.24
C ASN A 189 3.39 44.55 -80.24
N GLU A 190 2.09 44.25 -80.12
CA GLU A 190 1.02 45.27 -80.24
C GLU A 190 0.62 45.97 -78.92
N LEU A 191 1.28 45.65 -77.78
CA LEU A 191 0.98 46.25 -76.46
C LEU A 191 2.01 47.29 -75.99
N ASN A 192 3.01 47.64 -76.81
CA ASN A 192 4.14 48.47 -76.37
C ASN A 192 3.95 50.00 -76.55
N GLU A 193 2.92 50.48 -77.24
CA GLU A 193 2.75 51.93 -77.52
C GLU A 193 2.06 52.74 -76.41
N ASN A 194 1.51 52.09 -75.37
CA ASN A 194 0.93 52.80 -74.23
C ASN A 194 2.02 53.45 -73.37
N THR A 195 2.17 54.76 -73.53
CA THR A 195 2.96 55.64 -72.66
C THR A 195 2.11 56.20 -71.53
N TYR A 196 2.67 56.29 -70.33
CA TYR A 196 2.01 56.78 -69.12
C TYR A 196 2.74 58.00 -68.58
N THR A 197 2.03 59.10 -68.33
CA THR A 197 2.60 60.29 -67.71
C THR A 197 2.41 60.23 -66.20
N PHE A 198 3.49 60.46 -65.44
CA PHE A 198 3.46 60.64 -63.99
C PHE A 198 4.33 61.84 -63.58
N ALA A 199 3.75 62.80 -62.85
CA ALA A 199 4.31 64.07 -62.39
C ALA A 199 5.08 64.87 -63.48
N GLY A 200 4.62 64.79 -64.73
CA GLY A 200 5.20 65.46 -65.89
C GLY A 200 6.33 64.70 -66.60
N ALA A 201 6.72 63.52 -66.13
CA ALA A 201 7.62 62.61 -66.85
C ALA A 201 6.82 61.53 -67.59
N VAL A 202 7.24 61.18 -68.82
CA VAL A 202 6.61 60.14 -69.65
C VAL A 202 7.36 58.83 -69.48
N TYR A 203 6.63 57.75 -69.21
CA TYR A 203 7.16 56.41 -68.98
C TYR A 203 6.58 55.42 -70.00
N ASP A 204 7.46 54.69 -70.69
CA ASP A 204 7.06 53.56 -71.53
C ASP A 204 6.41 52.45 -70.68
N TYR A 205 5.54 51.64 -71.29
CA TYR A 205 4.87 50.50 -70.67
C TYR A 205 5.78 49.66 -69.74
N LYS A 206 6.99 49.32 -70.20
CA LYS A 206 7.97 48.49 -69.45
C LYS A 206 8.52 49.22 -68.20
N ASN A 207 8.73 50.53 -68.30
CA ASN A 207 9.25 51.37 -67.21
C ASN A 207 8.16 51.71 -66.19
N ALA A 208 6.96 52.08 -66.66
CA ALA A 208 5.77 52.27 -65.83
C ALA A 208 5.40 50.99 -65.05
N ARG A 209 5.44 49.82 -65.71
CA ARG A 209 5.18 48.52 -65.08
C ARG A 209 6.17 48.19 -63.98
N LYS A 210 7.46 48.47 -64.18
CA LYS A 210 8.48 48.29 -63.13
C LYS A 210 8.21 49.22 -61.94
N LEU A 211 8.00 50.51 -62.20
CA LEU A 211 7.72 51.51 -61.15
C LEU A 211 6.49 51.14 -60.32
N LEU A 212 5.38 50.72 -60.96
CA LEU A 212 4.17 50.31 -60.25
C LEU A 212 4.38 49.01 -59.44
N SER A 213 5.23 48.09 -59.93
CA SER A 213 5.62 46.87 -59.21
C SER A 213 6.46 47.19 -57.98
N ASP A 214 7.41 48.12 -58.10
CA ASP A 214 8.27 48.56 -57.00
C ASP A 214 7.46 49.33 -55.93
N ILE A 215 6.46 50.12 -56.34
CA ILE A 215 5.48 50.76 -55.45
C ILE A 215 4.64 49.72 -54.68
N ILE A 216 3.94 48.84 -55.39
CA ILE A 216 2.97 47.90 -54.79
C ILE A 216 3.66 46.86 -53.89
N SER A 217 4.92 46.50 -54.18
CA SER A 217 5.68 45.52 -53.38
C SER A 217 6.16 46.07 -52.03
N ASN A 218 6.28 47.40 -51.89
CA ASN A 218 6.97 48.05 -50.77
C ASN A 218 6.09 49.03 -49.97
N ILE A 219 4.84 49.26 -50.37
CA ILE A 219 3.84 50.00 -49.59
C ILE A 219 3.00 49.03 -48.76
N GLU A 220 2.59 49.44 -47.56
CA GLU A 220 1.66 48.68 -46.74
C GLU A 220 0.27 48.56 -47.41
N LEU A 221 -0.11 47.32 -47.72
CA LEU A 221 -1.44 46.94 -48.19
C LEU A 221 -2.25 46.43 -46.99
N THR A 222 -3.33 47.12 -46.67
CA THR A 222 -4.23 46.80 -45.55
C THR A 222 -5.64 46.47 -46.04
N SER A 223 -6.47 45.91 -45.16
CA SER A 223 -7.90 45.70 -45.40
C SER A 223 -8.72 46.63 -44.51
N HIS A 224 -9.50 47.53 -45.10
CA HIS A 224 -10.25 48.55 -44.38
C HIS A 224 -11.76 48.32 -44.49
N LYS A 225 -12.45 48.19 -43.35
CA LYS A 225 -13.90 47.95 -43.28
C LYS A 225 -14.67 49.27 -43.17
N VAL A 226 -15.48 49.57 -44.18
CA VAL A 226 -16.38 50.73 -44.20
C VAL A 226 -17.78 50.28 -43.78
N PRO A 227 -18.45 50.96 -42.82
CA PRO A 227 -19.84 50.69 -42.48
C PRO A 227 -20.74 50.74 -43.72
N ILE A 228 -21.72 49.82 -43.80
CA ILE A 228 -22.67 49.64 -44.92
C ILE A 228 -22.02 49.19 -46.25
N LEU A 229 -20.86 49.73 -46.64
CA LEU A 229 -20.19 49.46 -47.92
C LEU A 229 -19.29 48.21 -47.95
N GLY A 230 -18.94 47.64 -46.80
CA GLY A 230 -18.19 46.37 -46.69
C GLY A 230 -16.69 46.53 -46.47
N THR A 231 -15.93 45.47 -46.71
CA THR A 231 -14.46 45.45 -46.53
C THR A 231 -13.77 45.70 -47.87
N TYR A 232 -12.94 46.73 -47.93
CA TYR A 232 -12.04 46.99 -49.05
C TYR A 232 -10.67 46.39 -48.75
N HIS A 233 -10.26 45.43 -49.57
CA HIS A 233 -8.92 44.84 -49.54
C HIS A 233 -7.95 45.64 -50.45
N ASN A 234 -6.65 45.48 -50.24
CA ASN A 234 -5.58 46.16 -50.97
C ASN A 234 -5.68 47.70 -50.90
N VAL A 235 -5.74 48.22 -49.67
CA VAL A 235 -5.89 49.65 -49.34
C VAL A 235 -4.62 50.22 -48.71
N SER A 236 -4.18 51.38 -49.19
CA SER A 236 -3.05 52.16 -48.67
C SER A 236 -3.47 53.61 -48.39
N SER A 237 -2.82 54.31 -47.46
CA SER A 237 -3.11 55.73 -47.20
C SER A 237 -2.41 56.66 -48.19
N GLY A 238 -2.98 57.84 -48.44
CA GLY A 238 -2.37 58.86 -49.31
C GLY A 238 -0.99 59.30 -48.81
N SER A 239 -0.78 59.34 -47.48
CA SER A 239 0.53 59.61 -46.90
C SER A 239 1.54 58.49 -47.11
N ALA A 240 1.14 57.21 -47.10
CA ALA A 240 2.05 56.10 -47.37
C ALA A 240 2.53 56.10 -48.84
N ILE A 241 1.62 56.38 -49.79
CA ILE A 241 1.95 56.55 -51.20
C ILE A 241 2.92 57.74 -51.40
N THR A 242 2.61 58.88 -50.77
CA THR A 242 3.44 60.09 -50.87
C THR A 242 4.83 59.87 -50.25
N GLN A 243 4.91 59.27 -49.06
CA GLN A 243 6.18 59.01 -48.39
C GLN A 243 7.07 58.05 -49.18
N TRP A 244 6.50 56.97 -49.74
CA TRP A 244 7.26 56.03 -50.57
C TRP A 244 7.93 56.73 -51.76
N LEU A 245 7.20 57.64 -52.42
CA LEU A 245 7.74 58.42 -53.55
C LEU A 245 8.87 59.36 -53.12
N LEU A 246 8.73 60.04 -51.98
CA LEU A 246 9.75 60.95 -51.43
C LEU A 246 11.05 60.23 -51.02
N ASP A 247 10.94 58.99 -50.53
CA ASP A 247 12.07 58.20 -50.05
C ASP A 247 12.79 57.42 -51.16
N ASN A 248 12.05 56.89 -52.16
CA ASN A 248 12.61 56.00 -53.19
C ASN A 248 12.96 56.69 -54.52
N MET A 249 12.36 57.86 -54.84
CA MET A 249 12.60 58.55 -56.12
C MET A 249 13.46 59.83 -55.90
N PRO A 250 14.75 59.86 -56.30
CA PRO A 250 15.65 60.96 -55.99
C PRO A 250 15.19 62.35 -56.44
N GLU A 251 14.44 62.43 -57.54
CA GLU A 251 13.91 63.67 -58.13
C GLU A 251 12.77 64.34 -57.34
N TYR A 252 12.23 63.63 -56.35
CA TYR A 252 11.09 64.04 -55.52
C TYR A 252 11.51 64.37 -54.08
N LYS A 253 12.76 64.05 -53.70
CA LYS A 253 13.26 64.15 -52.33
C LYS A 253 13.15 65.58 -51.77
N GLY A 254 12.16 65.79 -50.89
CA GLY A 254 11.84 67.09 -50.29
C GLY A 254 10.81 67.95 -51.08
N ASN A 255 10.26 67.46 -52.19
CA ASN A 255 9.24 68.16 -52.99
C ASN A 255 7.89 67.44 -52.94
N ILE A 256 7.10 67.77 -51.91
CA ILE A 256 5.79 67.15 -51.63
C ILE A 256 4.80 67.37 -52.79
N ALA A 257 4.77 68.57 -53.39
CA ALA A 257 3.82 68.91 -54.45
C ALA A 257 3.99 68.03 -55.71
N LYS A 258 5.23 67.61 -56.05
CA LYS A 258 5.46 66.64 -57.13
C LYS A 258 4.89 65.25 -56.80
N ALA A 259 5.05 64.80 -55.55
CA ALA A 259 4.54 63.49 -55.13
C ALA A 259 3.00 63.47 -55.04
N GLU A 260 2.39 64.60 -54.68
CA GLU A 260 0.93 64.79 -54.77
C GLU A 260 0.43 64.77 -56.23
N SER A 261 1.16 65.37 -57.17
CA SER A 261 0.87 65.24 -58.62
C SER A 261 1.00 63.79 -59.10
N PHE A 262 2.01 63.04 -58.64
CA PHE A 262 2.13 61.62 -58.97
C PHE A 262 0.93 60.81 -58.46
N GLY A 263 0.48 61.09 -57.22
CA GLY A 263 -0.73 60.50 -56.65
C GLY A 263 -2.01 60.86 -57.42
N GLN A 264 -2.08 62.06 -58.00
CA GLN A 264 -3.14 62.47 -58.92
C GLN A 264 -3.14 61.62 -60.20
N ASP A 265 -1.97 61.48 -60.83
CA ASP A 265 -1.82 60.72 -62.07
C ASP A 265 -2.15 59.22 -61.89
N LEU A 266 -1.95 58.65 -60.69
CA LEU A 266 -2.42 57.29 -60.35
C LEU A 266 -3.96 57.16 -60.31
N ILE A 267 -4.69 58.25 -59.99
CA ILE A 267 -6.17 58.29 -60.07
C ILE A 267 -6.61 58.40 -61.53
N GLU A 268 -5.98 59.28 -62.31
CA GLU A 268 -6.36 59.56 -63.70
C GLU A 268 -6.04 58.39 -64.65
N ASN A 269 -4.85 57.79 -64.52
CA ASN A 269 -4.50 56.50 -65.15
C ASN A 269 -5.26 55.30 -64.55
N ASN A 270 -6.25 55.55 -63.68
CA ASN A 270 -7.17 54.57 -63.12
C ASN A 270 -6.57 53.44 -62.25
N PHE A 271 -5.31 53.53 -61.81
CA PHE A 271 -4.70 52.51 -60.96
C PHE A 271 -5.26 52.49 -59.52
N ILE A 272 -5.69 53.63 -58.96
CA ILE A 272 -6.27 53.72 -57.61
C ILE A 272 -7.68 54.34 -57.57
N ARG A 273 -8.35 54.24 -56.41
CA ARG A 273 -9.64 54.87 -56.10
C ARG A 273 -9.72 55.26 -54.61
N LEU A 274 -10.15 56.49 -54.31
CA LEU A 274 -10.43 56.94 -52.93
C LEU A 274 -11.64 56.19 -52.33
N ILE A 275 -11.51 55.80 -51.06
CA ILE A 275 -12.52 55.10 -50.26
C ILE A 275 -13.10 56.03 -49.19
N GLY A 276 -14.41 55.93 -48.92
CA GLY A 276 -15.05 56.53 -47.75
C GLY A 276 -15.70 57.91 -47.92
N SER A 277 -15.55 58.58 -49.06
CA SER A 277 -16.27 59.84 -49.36
C SER A 277 -17.41 59.62 -50.35
N MET A 278 -18.62 60.10 -50.01
CA MET A 278 -19.76 60.14 -50.95
C MET A 278 -19.56 61.17 -52.07
N ASN A 279 -18.67 62.14 -51.86
CA ASN A 279 -18.27 63.12 -52.88
C ASN A 279 -16.87 62.74 -53.37
N ALA A 280 -16.76 62.21 -54.58
CA ALA A 280 -15.47 61.86 -55.17
C ALA A 280 -14.66 63.12 -55.52
N SER A 281 -13.86 63.61 -54.58
CA SER A 281 -12.85 64.63 -54.83
C SER A 281 -11.88 64.11 -55.87
N LYS A 282 -11.83 64.74 -57.05
CA LYS A 282 -10.92 64.33 -58.14
C LYS A 282 -9.45 64.47 -57.78
N SER A 283 -9.12 65.30 -56.78
CA SER A 283 -7.76 65.47 -56.26
C SER A 283 -7.33 64.30 -55.38
N PHE A 284 -6.11 63.82 -55.60
CA PHE A 284 -5.32 63.11 -54.60
C PHE A 284 -5.05 64.02 -53.38
N ILE A 285 -4.93 63.42 -52.21
CA ILE A 285 -4.70 64.11 -50.93
C ILE A 285 -3.67 63.31 -50.11
N ASN A 286 -2.52 63.93 -49.86
CA ASN A 286 -1.47 63.41 -48.98
C ASN A 286 -1.90 63.49 -47.51
N SER A 287 -2.57 62.44 -47.03
CA SER A 287 -2.99 62.33 -45.64
C SER A 287 -3.14 60.87 -45.21
N SER A 288 -2.91 60.59 -43.94
CA SER A 288 -3.15 59.27 -43.34
C SER A 288 -4.65 58.96 -43.16
N GLN A 289 -5.51 59.98 -43.21
CA GLN A 289 -6.97 59.83 -43.10
C GLN A 289 -7.65 59.49 -44.43
N PHE A 290 -6.96 59.70 -45.56
CA PHE A 290 -7.50 59.44 -46.90
C PHE A 290 -6.95 58.12 -47.42
N LEU A 291 -7.85 57.17 -47.69
CA LEU A 291 -7.52 55.77 -48.01
C LEU A 291 -7.82 55.46 -49.47
N TYR A 292 -6.86 54.88 -50.17
CA TYR A 292 -6.94 54.56 -51.58
C TYR A 292 -6.85 53.05 -51.79
N GLN A 293 -7.84 52.48 -52.49
CA GLN A 293 -7.80 51.10 -52.94
C GLN A 293 -7.07 51.00 -54.29
N TRP A 294 -6.15 50.05 -54.39
CA TRP A 294 -5.53 49.64 -55.65
C TRP A 294 -6.54 48.81 -56.48
N LYS A 295 -6.80 49.20 -57.73
CA LYS A 295 -7.73 48.47 -58.61
C LYS A 295 -7.08 47.20 -59.18
N PRO A 296 -7.86 46.18 -59.56
CA PRO A 296 -7.34 44.97 -60.22
C PRO A 296 -6.42 45.25 -61.41
N LEU A 297 -6.70 46.30 -62.19
CA LEU A 297 -5.86 46.79 -63.29
C LEU A 297 -4.39 47.01 -62.90
N ALA A 298 -4.10 47.47 -61.67
CA ALA A 298 -2.73 47.69 -61.20
C ALA A 298 -1.98 46.37 -60.93
N PHE A 299 -2.70 45.34 -60.45
CA PHE A 299 -2.15 44.00 -60.21
C PHE A 299 -1.98 43.21 -61.51
N GLU A 300 -2.92 43.36 -62.45
CA GLU A 300 -2.83 42.81 -63.81
C GLU A 300 -1.66 43.42 -64.60
N PHE A 301 -1.54 44.76 -64.58
CA PHE A 301 -0.44 45.49 -65.22
C PHE A 301 0.93 45.08 -64.66
N THR A 302 1.07 44.94 -63.34
CA THR A 302 2.33 44.48 -62.73
C THR A 302 2.58 42.97 -62.90
N LYS A 303 1.53 42.16 -63.06
CA LYS A 303 1.51 40.69 -62.87
C LYS A 303 1.89 40.24 -61.45
N LEU A 304 1.72 41.12 -60.45
CA LEU A 304 1.81 40.74 -59.04
C LEU A 304 0.47 40.15 -58.61
N TYR A 305 0.45 38.84 -58.34
CA TYR A 305 -0.76 38.17 -57.85
C TYR A 305 -1.21 38.74 -56.50
N GLU A 306 -2.53 38.77 -56.32
CA GLU A 306 -3.19 39.23 -55.10
C GLU A 306 -2.62 38.50 -53.87
N ARG A 307 -1.96 39.26 -52.98
CA ARG A 307 -1.29 38.75 -51.79
C ARG A 307 -2.32 38.54 -50.67
N ASP A 308 -3.16 37.54 -50.85
CA ASP A 308 -4.27 37.25 -49.93
C ASP A 308 -3.79 37.01 -48.49
N GLY A 309 -4.44 37.72 -47.56
CA GLY A 309 -4.11 37.78 -46.14
C GLY A 309 -4.77 36.68 -45.33
N SER A 310 -4.77 35.44 -45.81
CA SER A 310 -5.33 34.28 -45.10
C SER A 310 -4.58 32.99 -45.42
N ARG A 311 -3.89 32.43 -44.42
CA ARG A 311 -3.12 31.19 -44.55
C ARG A 311 -3.53 30.15 -43.52
N ALA A 312 -4.43 29.25 -43.93
CA ALA A 312 -4.69 27.98 -43.24
C ALA A 312 -5.17 26.95 -44.28
N ASN A 313 -4.35 25.93 -44.53
CA ASN A 313 -4.62 24.57 -45.07
C ASN A 313 -5.75 24.43 -46.13
N VAL A 314 -5.54 23.88 -47.34
CA VAL A 314 -4.71 22.72 -47.75
C VAL A 314 -4.18 22.95 -49.18
N ALA A 315 -3.17 22.19 -49.62
CA ALA A 315 -2.65 22.27 -50.99
C ALA A 315 -3.31 21.25 -51.95
N GLU A 316 -3.81 21.73 -53.08
CA GLU A 316 -3.97 20.96 -54.34
C GLU A 316 -3.75 21.91 -55.56
N PRO A 317 -3.33 21.39 -56.73
CA PRO A 317 -3.03 22.20 -57.91
C PRO A 317 -4.17 22.28 -58.95
N THR A 318 -4.00 23.15 -59.94
CA THR A 318 -4.66 23.15 -61.26
C THR A 318 -6.08 23.73 -61.37
N THR A 319 -6.21 24.91 -61.98
CA THR A 319 -6.99 25.16 -63.24
C THR A 319 -7.03 26.66 -63.55
N VAL A 320 -6.06 27.16 -64.33
CA VAL A 320 -5.94 28.60 -64.67
C VAL A 320 -6.45 28.85 -66.09
N LEU A 321 -7.77 28.77 -66.31
CA LEU A 321 -8.36 28.96 -67.67
C LEU A 321 -9.82 29.43 -67.75
N THR A 322 -10.54 29.66 -66.64
CA THR A 322 -12.01 29.87 -66.67
C THR A 322 -12.51 31.23 -66.15
N LYS A 323 -11.64 32.15 -65.72
CA LYS A 323 -12.07 33.43 -65.10
C LYS A 323 -12.67 34.44 -66.09
N THR A 324 -12.26 34.45 -67.36
CA THR A 324 -12.72 35.43 -68.37
C THR A 324 -14.23 35.38 -68.60
N ASN A 325 -14.82 34.17 -68.61
CA ASN A 325 -16.25 33.97 -68.86
C ASN A 325 -17.18 34.41 -67.70
N GLN A 326 -16.62 34.79 -66.54
CA GLN A 326 -17.42 35.23 -65.39
C GLN A 326 -17.96 36.66 -65.58
N PHE A 327 -17.22 37.53 -66.27
CA PHE A 327 -17.60 38.95 -66.40
C PHE A 327 -18.77 39.15 -67.39
N THR A 328 -18.77 38.41 -68.50
CA THR A 328 -19.86 38.42 -69.49
C THR A 328 -21.14 37.83 -68.93
N ASN A 329 -21.07 36.64 -68.31
CA ASN A 329 -22.22 35.99 -67.67
C ASN A 329 -22.83 36.86 -66.56
N TYR A 330 -22.01 37.50 -65.71
CA TYR A 330 -22.51 38.40 -64.68
C TYR A 330 -23.26 39.61 -65.27
N PHE A 331 -22.77 40.19 -66.36
CA PHE A 331 -23.43 41.33 -67.00
C PHE A 331 -24.76 40.93 -67.69
N GLU A 332 -24.87 39.73 -68.26
CA GLU A 332 -26.13 39.21 -68.80
C GLU A 332 -27.11 38.81 -67.70
N ASP A 333 -26.66 38.14 -66.63
CA ASP A 333 -27.50 37.81 -65.46
C ASP A 333 -28.04 39.06 -64.76
N VAL A 334 -27.24 40.14 -64.67
CA VAL A 334 -27.70 41.44 -64.16
C VAL A 334 -28.75 42.09 -65.06
N LYS A 335 -28.58 42.05 -66.40
CA LYS A 335 -29.62 42.53 -67.34
C LYS A 335 -30.92 41.75 -67.17
N GLN A 336 -30.84 40.43 -67.06
CA GLN A 336 -32.00 39.56 -66.90
C GLN A 336 -32.69 39.76 -65.53
N ALA A 337 -31.92 40.02 -64.47
CA ALA A 337 -32.44 40.31 -63.12
C ALA A 337 -33.11 41.69 -62.99
N ILE A 338 -32.71 42.68 -63.81
CA ILE A 338 -33.34 44.02 -63.84
C ILE A 338 -34.68 44.01 -64.62
N GLY A 339 -35.06 42.88 -65.23
CA GLY A 339 -36.32 42.73 -65.95
C GLY A 339 -36.33 43.35 -67.35
N VAL A 340 -35.18 43.84 -67.82
CA VAL A 340 -35.01 44.37 -69.18
C VAL A 340 -34.84 43.20 -70.15
N ALA A 341 -35.96 42.54 -70.45
CA ALA A 341 -36.09 41.60 -71.56
C ALA A 341 -36.12 42.38 -72.90
N SER A 342 -35.00 43.03 -73.25
CA SER A 342 -34.86 43.81 -74.49
C SER A 342 -34.61 42.90 -75.70
N VAL A 343 -35.51 41.95 -75.93
CA VAL A 343 -35.78 41.40 -77.25
C VAL A 343 -36.83 42.31 -77.85
N ASP A 344 -36.51 43.02 -78.94
CA ASP A 344 -37.53 43.81 -79.63
C ASP A 344 -38.34 42.86 -80.51
N PHE A 345 -39.53 42.53 -80.02
CA PHE A 345 -40.47 41.64 -80.71
C PHE A 345 -41.00 42.21 -82.05
N ASN A 346 -40.60 43.43 -82.44
CA ASN A 346 -40.89 43.99 -83.77
C ASN A 346 -39.70 43.87 -84.75
N ASP A 347 -38.49 43.55 -84.26
CA ASP A 347 -37.27 43.46 -85.06
C ASP A 347 -37.05 42.01 -85.55
N LYS A 348 -37.52 41.74 -86.78
CA LYS A 348 -37.34 40.44 -87.45
C LYS A 348 -35.87 39.99 -87.54
N SER A 349 -34.88 40.90 -87.47
CA SER A 349 -33.46 40.53 -87.52
C SER A 349 -32.93 39.84 -86.25
N GLN A 350 -33.74 39.79 -85.19
CA GLN A 350 -33.41 39.11 -83.93
C GLN A 350 -33.77 37.62 -83.94
N TYR A 351 -34.68 37.19 -84.84
CA TYR A 351 -35.12 35.79 -84.91
C TYR A 351 -33.97 34.78 -85.12
N PRO A 352 -33.13 34.86 -86.17
CA PRO A 352 -32.04 33.89 -86.37
C PRO A 352 -31.00 33.93 -85.23
N LYS A 353 -30.79 35.12 -84.62
CA LYS A 353 -29.89 35.29 -83.46
C LYS A 353 -30.46 34.60 -82.21
N LEU A 354 -31.77 34.62 -82.02
CA LEU A 354 -32.46 33.96 -80.90
C LEU A 354 -32.54 32.44 -81.08
N VAL A 355 -32.77 31.95 -82.31
CA VAL A 355 -32.68 30.51 -82.66
C VAL A 355 -31.27 29.99 -82.35
N LYS A 356 -30.22 30.64 -82.88
CA LYS A 356 -28.82 30.24 -82.65
C LYS A 356 -28.42 30.30 -81.16
N GLN A 357 -29.01 31.20 -80.36
CA GLN A 357 -28.83 31.22 -78.91
C GLN A 357 -29.52 30.03 -78.21
N VAL A 358 -30.72 29.64 -78.65
CA VAL A 358 -31.42 28.46 -78.11
C VAL A 358 -30.67 27.18 -78.46
N GLU A 359 -30.23 27.00 -79.70
CA GLU A 359 -29.42 25.85 -80.14
C GLU A 359 -28.09 25.75 -79.38
N SER A 360 -27.38 26.88 -79.20
CA SER A 360 -26.15 26.92 -78.41
C SER A 360 -26.38 26.57 -76.94
N LEU A 361 -27.52 26.95 -76.36
CA LEU A 361 -27.89 26.58 -74.99
C LEU A 361 -28.37 25.12 -74.88
N ASP A 362 -29.00 24.57 -75.92
CA ASP A 362 -29.42 23.16 -76.00
C ASP A 362 -28.20 22.23 -75.97
N ILE A 363 -27.21 22.49 -76.85
CA ILE A 363 -25.95 21.76 -76.91
C ILE A 363 -25.21 21.85 -75.57
N ALA A 364 -25.04 23.06 -75.03
CA ALA A 364 -24.37 23.26 -73.74
C ALA A 364 -25.10 22.56 -72.57
N TYR A 365 -26.44 22.53 -72.59
CA TYR A 365 -27.25 21.84 -71.59
C TYR A 365 -27.14 20.31 -71.70
N PHE A 366 -27.14 19.77 -72.93
CA PHE A 366 -26.93 18.34 -73.19
C PHE A 366 -25.52 17.88 -72.76
N GLU A 367 -24.47 18.62 -73.13
CA GLU A 367 -23.09 18.34 -72.73
C GLU A 367 -22.91 18.42 -71.22
N SER A 368 -23.46 19.46 -70.57
CA SER A 368 -23.43 19.60 -69.11
C SER A 368 -24.21 18.49 -68.40
N THR A 369 -25.29 17.97 -69.01
CA THR A 369 -26.04 16.82 -68.48
C THR A 369 -25.20 15.55 -68.53
N LYS A 370 -24.50 15.31 -69.64
CA LYS A 370 -23.58 14.17 -69.84
C LYS A 370 -22.40 14.21 -68.86
N ASP A 371 -21.81 15.39 -68.62
CA ASP A 371 -20.74 15.57 -67.63
C ASP A 371 -21.25 15.42 -66.18
N LEU A 372 -22.47 15.87 -65.88
CA LEU A 372 -23.09 15.62 -64.57
C LEU A 372 -23.30 14.12 -64.33
N ASP A 373 -23.80 13.37 -65.32
CA ASP A 373 -24.02 11.93 -65.16
C ASP A 373 -22.70 11.15 -65.02
N MET A 374 -21.68 11.48 -65.82
CA MET A 374 -20.32 10.95 -65.61
C MET A 374 -19.79 11.25 -64.20
N THR A 375 -20.14 12.41 -63.63
CA THR A 375 -19.75 12.78 -62.26
C THR A 375 -20.58 12.04 -61.21
N ARG A 376 -21.85 11.77 -61.47
CA ARG A 376 -22.73 10.93 -60.64
C ARG A 376 -22.20 9.51 -60.54
N CYS A 377 -21.91 8.85 -61.67
CA CYS A 377 -21.38 7.48 -61.68
C CYS A 377 -20.06 7.37 -60.91
N LYS A 378 -19.11 8.30 -61.14
CA LYS A 378 -17.83 8.33 -60.40
C LYS A 378 -17.99 8.58 -58.89
N PHE A 379 -19.00 9.37 -58.50
CA PHE A 379 -19.36 9.54 -57.09
C PHE A 379 -19.93 8.24 -56.51
N GLU A 380 -20.86 7.59 -57.21
CA GLU A 380 -21.47 6.32 -56.80
C GLU A 380 -20.44 5.19 -56.66
N GLU A 381 -19.53 5.05 -57.64
CA GLU A 381 -18.36 4.15 -57.61
C GLU A 381 -17.51 4.39 -56.35
N THR A 382 -17.09 5.64 -56.12
CA THR A 382 -16.26 6.02 -54.96
C THR A 382 -16.96 5.71 -53.64
N VAL A 383 -18.27 6.02 -53.54
CA VAL A 383 -19.07 5.76 -52.34
C VAL A 383 -19.21 4.25 -52.09
N MET A 384 -19.48 3.43 -53.10
CA MET A 384 -19.58 1.97 -52.94
C MET A 384 -18.30 1.37 -52.36
N ASP A 385 -17.13 1.76 -52.88
CA ASP A 385 -15.84 1.29 -52.38
C ASP A 385 -15.57 1.74 -50.93
N HIS A 386 -15.80 3.01 -50.61
CA HIS A 386 -15.60 3.53 -49.26
C HIS A 386 -16.61 2.97 -48.24
N LEU A 387 -17.88 2.75 -48.60
CA LEU A 387 -18.87 2.08 -47.75
C LEU A 387 -18.47 0.63 -47.47
N ALA A 388 -18.01 -0.11 -48.49
CA ALA A 388 -17.50 -1.48 -48.33
C ALA A 388 -16.20 -1.55 -47.52
N PHE A 389 -15.37 -0.50 -47.55
CA PHE A 389 -14.18 -0.37 -46.70
C PHE A 389 -14.53 -0.01 -45.25
N MET A 390 -15.49 0.90 -45.03
CA MET A 390 -15.98 1.25 -43.69
C MET A 390 -16.65 0.07 -42.99
N GLN A 391 -17.43 -0.75 -43.70
CA GLN A 391 -18.00 -1.97 -43.11
C GLN A 391 -16.91 -2.95 -42.60
N LYS A 392 -15.77 -3.07 -43.31
CA LYS A 392 -14.63 -3.87 -42.85
C LYS A 392 -13.97 -3.22 -41.64
N CYS A 393 -13.78 -1.90 -41.66
CA CYS A 393 -13.19 -1.15 -40.55
C CYS A 393 -14.00 -1.24 -39.26
N GLU A 394 -15.33 -1.18 -39.33
CA GLU A 394 -16.22 -1.35 -38.17
C GLU A 394 -16.21 -2.81 -37.65
N LEU A 395 -16.26 -3.80 -38.54
CA LEU A 395 -16.14 -5.19 -38.14
C LEU A 395 -14.80 -5.49 -37.42
N ASP A 396 -13.72 -4.83 -37.85
CA ASP A 396 -12.42 -4.91 -37.20
C ASP A 396 -12.33 -4.09 -35.90
N ARG A 397 -13.10 -3.01 -35.75
CA ARG A 397 -13.29 -2.29 -34.47
C ARG A 397 -13.96 -3.17 -33.43
N LEU A 398 -15.08 -3.80 -33.77
CA LEU A 398 -15.79 -4.73 -32.88
C LEU A 398 -14.91 -5.92 -32.45
N ARG A 399 -14.02 -6.38 -33.36
CA ARG A 399 -12.98 -7.39 -33.04
C ARG A 399 -11.89 -6.83 -32.11
N ALA A 400 -11.41 -5.61 -32.33
CA ALA A 400 -10.41 -4.96 -31.50
C ALA A 400 -10.92 -4.74 -30.06
N VAL A 401 -12.13 -4.20 -29.91
CA VAL A 401 -12.82 -4.03 -28.61
C VAL A 401 -12.97 -5.38 -27.89
N LYS A 402 -13.39 -6.44 -28.60
CA LYS A 402 -13.47 -7.79 -28.04
C LYS A 402 -12.10 -8.32 -27.60
N LYS A 403 -11.02 -8.05 -28.35
CA LYS A 403 -9.66 -8.49 -28.02
C LYS A 403 -9.12 -7.75 -26.80
N VAL A 404 -9.19 -6.42 -26.77
CA VAL A 404 -8.64 -5.62 -25.66
C VAL A 404 -9.34 -5.94 -24.33
N MET A 405 -10.65 -6.21 -24.35
CA MET A 405 -11.39 -6.72 -23.20
C MET A 405 -10.87 -8.08 -22.70
N PHE A 406 -10.51 -9.00 -23.61
CA PHE A 406 -9.91 -10.29 -23.25
C PHE A 406 -8.47 -10.13 -22.69
N ASP A 407 -7.66 -9.27 -23.32
CA ASP A 407 -6.30 -8.98 -22.86
C ASP A 407 -6.31 -8.39 -21.44
N PHE A 408 -7.21 -7.42 -21.19
CA PHE A 408 -7.43 -6.78 -19.89
C PHE A 408 -7.86 -7.79 -18.81
N LEU A 409 -8.85 -8.65 -19.08
CA LEU A 409 -9.29 -9.69 -18.14
C LEU A 409 -8.21 -10.74 -17.86
N SER A 410 -7.35 -11.03 -18.84
CA SER A 410 -6.26 -12.00 -18.70
C SER A 410 -5.20 -11.59 -17.68
N ILE A 411 -4.94 -10.28 -17.52
CA ILE A 411 -3.99 -9.75 -16.52
C ILE A 411 -4.43 -10.16 -15.11
N PHE A 412 -5.70 -9.93 -14.77
CA PHE A 412 -6.25 -10.28 -13.45
C PHE A 412 -6.24 -11.80 -13.21
N SER A 413 -6.66 -12.59 -14.21
CA SER A 413 -6.66 -14.06 -14.14
C SER A 413 -5.27 -14.61 -13.80
N ASN A 414 -4.24 -14.13 -14.50
CA ASN A 414 -2.85 -14.59 -14.31
C ASN A 414 -2.25 -14.16 -12.96
N LYS A 415 -2.63 -12.99 -12.43
CA LYS A 415 -2.07 -12.45 -11.17
C LYS A 415 -2.83 -12.89 -9.92
N TRP A 416 -4.11 -13.24 -10.03
CA TRP A 416 -4.94 -13.69 -8.90
C TRP A 416 -4.34 -14.90 -8.15
N ALA A 417 -3.81 -15.89 -8.88
CA ALA A 417 -3.21 -17.07 -8.27
C ALA A 417 -1.97 -16.74 -7.39
N ALA A 418 -1.13 -15.79 -7.83
CA ALA A 418 0.03 -15.33 -7.08
C ALA A 418 -0.38 -14.49 -5.86
N LEU A 419 -1.35 -13.58 -6.02
CA LEU A 419 -1.89 -12.79 -4.93
C LEU A 419 -2.53 -13.67 -3.85
N LYS A 420 -3.31 -14.69 -4.25
CA LYS A 420 -3.86 -15.68 -3.32
C LYS A 420 -2.75 -16.43 -2.57
N GLY A 421 -1.69 -16.87 -3.26
CA GLY A 421 -0.56 -17.55 -2.60
C GLY A 421 0.06 -16.71 -1.49
N VAL A 422 0.29 -15.41 -1.74
CA VAL A 422 0.82 -14.48 -0.72
C VAL A 422 -0.20 -14.19 0.38
N SER A 423 -1.50 -14.11 0.08
CA SER A 423 -2.55 -14.01 1.11
C SER A 423 -2.61 -15.24 2.01
N ASP A 424 -2.46 -16.44 1.45
CA ASP A 424 -2.49 -17.71 2.20
C ASP A 424 -1.31 -17.84 3.17
N GLU A 425 -0.14 -17.24 2.87
CA GLU A 425 0.99 -17.15 3.82
C GLU A 425 0.63 -16.45 5.14
N LEU A 426 -0.39 -15.59 5.18
CA LEU A 426 -0.78 -14.89 6.41
C LEU A 426 -1.32 -15.85 7.48
N PHE A 427 -1.92 -16.98 7.09
CA PHE A 427 -2.31 -18.03 8.02
C PHE A 427 -1.07 -18.71 8.62
N VAL A 428 -0.05 -19.00 7.80
CA VAL A 428 1.22 -19.56 8.28
C VAL A 428 1.92 -18.60 9.27
N VAL A 429 1.80 -17.28 9.06
CA VAL A 429 2.31 -16.28 10.01
C VAL A 429 1.55 -16.31 11.34
N GLU A 430 0.23 -16.52 11.32
CA GLU A 430 -0.59 -16.69 12.54
C GLU A 430 -0.20 -17.97 13.31
N GLU A 431 -0.01 -19.10 12.62
CA GLU A 431 0.45 -20.37 13.20
C GLU A 431 1.81 -20.25 13.92
N THR A 432 2.67 -19.28 13.55
CA THR A 432 3.95 -19.04 14.25
C THR A 432 3.80 -18.36 15.62
N ILE A 433 2.62 -17.84 15.97
CA ILE A 433 2.39 -17.12 17.23
C ILE A 433 2.22 -18.13 18.37
N HIS A 434 3.05 -18.01 19.42
CA HIS A 434 3.04 -18.94 20.55
C HIS A 434 2.90 -18.17 21.88
N PRO A 435 1.68 -17.81 22.30
CA PRO A 435 1.45 -16.93 23.45
C PRO A 435 2.06 -17.43 24.76
N SER A 436 2.06 -18.74 25.00
CA SER A 436 2.69 -19.36 26.18
C SER A 436 4.21 -19.19 26.20
N SER A 437 4.86 -19.19 25.03
CA SER A 437 6.31 -18.98 24.90
C SER A 437 6.68 -17.51 25.09
N ASP A 438 5.93 -16.60 24.48
CA ASP A 438 6.10 -15.15 24.65
C ASP A 438 5.85 -14.71 26.11
N LEU A 439 4.82 -15.28 26.77
CA LEU A 439 4.56 -15.04 28.19
C LEU A 439 5.67 -15.60 29.08
N LYS A 440 6.21 -16.79 28.76
CA LYS A 440 7.35 -17.36 29.48
C LYS A 440 8.59 -16.47 29.32
N PHE A 441 8.93 -16.04 28.11
CA PHE A 441 10.03 -15.11 27.84
C PHE A 441 9.87 -13.80 28.62
N LEU A 442 8.65 -13.25 28.68
CA LEU A 442 8.34 -12.05 29.45
C LEU A 442 8.60 -12.24 30.95
N ILE A 443 8.18 -13.36 31.52
CA ILE A 443 8.38 -13.67 32.95
C ILE A 443 9.86 -13.93 33.25
N GLU A 444 10.58 -14.66 32.41
CA GLU A 444 12.00 -15.01 32.62
C GLU A 444 12.93 -13.80 32.49
N ASN A 445 12.65 -12.85 31.59
CA ASN A 445 13.52 -11.68 31.36
C ASN A 445 13.17 -10.45 32.22
N TYR A 446 11.91 -10.29 32.63
CA TYR A 446 11.43 -9.11 33.37
C TYR A 446 10.89 -9.44 34.79
N GLY A 447 10.98 -10.70 35.23
CA GLY A 447 10.53 -11.15 36.56
C GLY A 447 11.37 -10.58 37.71
N THR A 448 10.77 -9.72 38.53
CA THR A 448 11.45 -9.05 39.66
C THR A 448 11.66 -9.94 40.88
N GLY A 449 10.73 -10.87 41.16
CA GLY A 449 10.81 -11.79 42.29
C GLY A 449 9.59 -12.71 42.40
N ARG A 450 9.72 -13.81 43.14
CA ARG A 450 8.61 -14.67 43.55
C ARG A 450 7.85 -14.06 44.74
N PHE A 451 6.59 -14.43 44.92
CA PHE A 451 5.83 -14.06 46.13
C PHE A 451 6.48 -14.66 47.37
N GLU A 452 6.91 -13.80 48.29
CA GLU A 452 7.53 -14.21 49.55
C GLU A 452 7.14 -13.26 50.70
N PRO A 453 6.09 -13.59 51.46
CA PRO A 453 5.58 -12.74 52.54
C PRO A 453 6.54 -12.67 53.73
N ARG A 454 6.69 -11.49 54.31
CA ARG A 454 7.46 -11.25 55.53
C ARG A 454 6.52 -10.82 56.66
N VAL A 455 6.68 -11.44 57.83
CA VAL A 455 5.86 -11.14 59.01
C VAL A 455 6.65 -10.22 59.95
N THR A 456 6.08 -9.08 60.29
CA THR A 456 6.60 -8.25 61.38
C THR A 456 6.30 -8.91 62.72
N LEU A 457 7.35 -9.24 63.46
CA LEU A 457 7.24 -9.85 64.78
C LEU A 457 7.05 -8.80 65.89
N TYR A 458 6.31 -9.18 66.93
CA TYR A 458 6.19 -8.43 68.17
C TYR A 458 7.42 -8.70 69.05
N ASP A 459 8.43 -7.86 68.89
CA ASP A 459 9.61 -7.85 69.75
C ASP A 459 9.30 -7.13 71.07
N ASN A 460 9.59 -7.80 72.19
CA ASN A 460 9.35 -7.26 73.53
C ASN A 460 10.56 -7.60 74.39
N TYR A 461 11.23 -6.56 74.89
CA TYR A 461 12.49 -6.63 75.64
C TYR A 461 12.53 -7.67 76.77
N TYR A 462 11.38 -8.05 77.34
CA TYR A 462 11.28 -9.07 78.39
C TYR A 462 10.78 -10.44 77.91
N ASN A 463 10.05 -10.53 76.79
CA ASN A 463 9.38 -11.75 76.30
C ASN A 463 8.94 -11.64 74.81
N SER A 464 9.89 -11.51 73.88
CA SER A 464 9.61 -11.46 72.43
C SER A 464 8.92 -12.75 71.93
N ASN A 465 8.09 -12.61 70.88
CA ASN A 465 7.63 -13.71 70.01
C ASN A 465 6.77 -14.83 70.65
N ILE A 466 6.39 -14.74 71.94
CA ILE A 466 5.58 -15.81 72.59
C ILE A 466 4.16 -15.89 72.00
N LYS A 467 3.55 -14.75 71.66
CA LYS A 467 2.14 -14.65 71.22
C LYS A 467 1.92 -14.83 69.71
N GLN A 468 2.96 -15.10 68.92
CA GLN A 468 2.83 -15.31 67.49
C GLN A 468 3.20 -16.74 67.11
N THR A 469 2.50 -17.29 66.13
CA THR A 469 2.79 -18.60 65.54
C THR A 469 3.44 -18.46 64.17
N PHE A 470 3.01 -17.49 63.36
CA PHE A 470 3.61 -17.21 62.06
C PHE A 470 4.78 -16.21 62.19
N GLY A 471 5.77 -16.30 61.28
CA GLY A 471 6.97 -15.45 61.29
C GLY A 471 8.07 -15.85 62.28
N VAL A 472 7.76 -16.68 63.28
CA VAL A 472 8.72 -17.09 64.32
C VAL A 472 9.63 -18.21 63.80
N ASP A 473 10.93 -18.17 64.11
CA ASP A 473 11.86 -19.24 63.75
C ASP A 473 11.38 -20.62 64.23
N LEU A 474 11.53 -21.61 63.34
CA LEU A 474 11.10 -22.99 63.54
C LEU A 474 11.72 -23.60 64.82
N ASN A 475 12.98 -23.30 65.11
CA ASN A 475 13.68 -23.81 66.30
C ASN A 475 13.27 -23.08 67.58
N VAL A 476 12.99 -21.78 67.52
CA VAL A 476 12.44 -21.00 68.64
C VAL A 476 11.05 -21.53 69.01
N LYS A 477 10.13 -21.67 68.04
CA LYS A 477 8.77 -22.16 68.29
C LYS A 477 8.77 -23.58 68.88
N ALA A 478 9.57 -24.49 68.32
CA ALA A 478 9.72 -25.85 68.84
C ALA A 478 10.29 -25.92 70.28
N ARG A 479 11.24 -25.04 70.64
CA ARG A 479 11.77 -24.93 72.01
C ARG A 479 10.71 -24.42 72.99
N LEU A 480 9.94 -23.40 72.61
CA LEU A 480 8.86 -22.84 73.42
C LEU A 480 7.78 -23.91 73.72
N GLU A 481 7.36 -24.66 72.70
CA GLU A 481 6.38 -25.75 72.83
C GLU A 481 6.95 -27.04 73.43
N ARG A 482 8.27 -27.15 73.60
CA ARG A 482 9.00 -28.37 74.02
C ARG A 482 8.75 -29.60 73.13
N LYS A 483 8.43 -29.39 71.85
CA LYS A 483 8.16 -30.45 70.85
C LYS A 483 9.26 -30.51 69.79
N ALA A 484 9.45 -31.66 69.18
CA ALA A 484 10.37 -31.82 68.04
C ALA A 484 9.82 -31.26 66.72
N VAL A 485 8.50 -31.08 66.62
CA VAL A 485 7.79 -30.48 65.48
C VAL A 485 6.73 -29.51 66.06
N PRO A 486 6.62 -28.26 65.58
CA PRO A 486 5.62 -27.30 66.04
C PRO A 486 4.17 -27.79 65.90
N SER A 487 3.33 -27.39 66.83
CA SER A 487 1.94 -27.85 66.99
C SER A 487 1.07 -27.47 65.80
N ILE A 488 1.30 -26.31 65.18
CA ILE A 488 0.59 -25.88 63.96
C ILE A 488 0.79 -26.87 62.81
N ILE A 489 2.01 -27.40 62.63
CA ILE A 489 2.32 -28.41 61.61
C ILE A 489 1.67 -29.74 62.02
N GLN A 490 1.86 -30.18 63.26
CA GLN A 490 1.32 -31.46 63.73
C GLN A 490 -0.22 -31.51 63.69
N ALA A 491 -0.89 -30.42 64.07
CA ALA A 491 -2.35 -30.29 64.00
C ALA A 491 -2.85 -30.29 62.56
N THR A 492 -2.17 -29.57 61.66
CA THR A 492 -2.54 -29.51 60.24
C THR A 492 -2.39 -30.86 59.55
N LEU A 493 -1.23 -31.52 59.65
CA LEU A 493 -1.01 -32.84 59.06
C LEU A 493 -1.99 -33.88 59.64
N SER A 494 -2.24 -33.84 60.96
CA SER A 494 -3.22 -34.72 61.63
C SER A 494 -4.67 -34.44 61.25
N PHE A 495 -5.02 -33.24 60.78
CA PHE A 495 -6.35 -32.93 60.27
C PHE A 495 -6.50 -33.43 58.83
N LEU A 496 -5.53 -33.12 57.97
CA LEU A 496 -5.53 -33.55 56.57
C LEU A 496 -5.51 -35.09 56.45
N ASP A 497 -4.80 -35.78 57.33
CA ASP A 497 -4.81 -37.25 57.44
C ASP A 497 -6.21 -37.84 57.63
N ASN A 498 -7.08 -37.16 58.37
CA ASN A 498 -8.46 -37.57 58.59
C ASN A 498 -9.38 -37.17 57.44
N ALA A 499 -9.02 -36.13 56.67
CA ALA A 499 -9.83 -35.61 55.56
C ALA A 499 -9.57 -36.33 54.23
N TYR A 500 -8.43 -37.01 54.02
CA TYR A 500 -8.16 -37.74 52.77
C TYR A 500 -9.15 -38.88 52.46
N PRO A 501 -9.62 -39.70 53.43
CA PRO A 501 -10.63 -40.72 53.19
C PRO A 501 -12.00 -40.15 52.80
N ASP A 502 -12.36 -38.98 53.37
CA ASP A 502 -13.68 -38.35 53.21
C ASP A 502 -13.86 -37.64 51.85
N LEU A 503 -12.80 -37.48 51.06
CA LEU A 503 -12.83 -36.93 49.71
C LEU A 503 -13.24 -37.99 48.69
N GLU A 504 -14.10 -37.65 47.74
CA GLU A 504 -14.65 -38.62 46.77
C GLU A 504 -13.62 -39.06 45.72
N ASN A 505 -12.87 -38.11 45.13
CA ASN A 505 -12.01 -38.35 43.97
C ASN A 505 -10.50 -38.21 44.27
N ASP A 506 -9.66 -39.09 43.71
CA ASP A 506 -8.20 -38.95 43.79
C ASP A 506 -7.67 -37.67 43.11
N THR A 507 -8.37 -37.18 42.09
CA THR A 507 -8.10 -35.87 41.46
C THR A 507 -8.26 -34.73 42.47
N GLU A 508 -9.21 -34.80 43.39
CA GLU A 508 -9.39 -33.81 44.45
C GLU A 508 -8.32 -33.95 45.53
N ARG A 509 -7.99 -35.20 45.93
CA ARG A 509 -6.89 -35.50 46.85
C ARG A 509 -5.53 -34.99 46.34
N MET A 510 -5.29 -35.03 45.02
CA MET A 510 -4.17 -34.38 44.35
C MET A 510 -4.29 -32.84 44.43
N ASN A 511 -5.43 -32.29 44.00
CA ASN A 511 -5.65 -30.85 43.90
C ASN A 511 -5.54 -30.13 45.25
N LEU A 512 -5.82 -30.79 46.38
CA LEU A 512 -5.58 -30.26 47.73
C LEU A 512 -4.18 -29.64 47.92
N TRP A 513 -3.16 -30.17 47.26
CA TRP A 513 -1.79 -29.65 47.34
C TRP A 513 -1.30 -28.93 46.09
N THR A 514 -1.94 -29.11 44.92
CA THR A 514 -1.46 -28.55 43.64
C THR A 514 -2.30 -27.40 43.09
N GLU A 515 -3.49 -27.16 43.64
CA GLU A 515 -4.38 -26.08 43.21
C GLU A 515 -4.13 -24.79 44.04
N PRO A 516 -4.01 -23.61 43.40
CA PRO A 516 -3.90 -22.35 44.11
C PRO A 516 -5.24 -21.94 44.72
N VAL A 517 -5.22 -21.39 45.94
CA VAL A 517 -6.41 -20.92 46.66
C VAL A 517 -6.34 -19.41 46.86
N HIS A 518 -7.49 -18.73 46.77
CA HIS A 518 -7.58 -17.29 46.99
C HIS A 518 -6.96 -16.88 48.34
N LEU A 519 -5.92 -16.05 48.28
CA LEU A 519 -5.10 -15.66 49.43
C LEU A 519 -5.92 -15.04 50.58
N SER A 520 -7.06 -14.43 50.29
CA SER A 520 -8.00 -13.91 51.30
C SER A 520 -8.47 -14.99 52.28
N LYS A 521 -8.95 -16.15 51.79
CA LYS A 521 -9.37 -17.29 52.66
C LYS A 521 -8.20 -17.80 53.51
N VAL A 522 -7.01 -17.86 52.90
CA VAL A 522 -5.77 -18.31 53.55
C VAL A 522 -5.38 -17.33 54.68
N HIS A 523 -5.46 -16.02 54.43
CA HIS A 523 -5.20 -14.98 55.42
C HIS A 523 -6.24 -14.95 56.55
N GLU A 524 -7.52 -15.21 56.27
CA GLU A 524 -8.56 -15.29 57.30
C GLU A 524 -8.31 -16.44 58.29
N LEU A 525 -7.96 -17.63 57.77
CA LEU A 525 -7.60 -18.77 58.62
C LEU A 525 -6.25 -18.57 59.33
N ARG A 526 -5.25 -18.03 58.64
CA ARG A 526 -3.95 -17.62 59.23
C ARG A 526 -4.15 -16.68 60.41
N PHE A 527 -5.02 -15.68 60.29
CA PHE A 527 -5.34 -14.72 61.36
C PHE A 527 -5.90 -15.44 62.59
N LYS A 528 -6.92 -16.30 62.41
CA LYS A 528 -7.54 -17.10 63.49
C LYS A 528 -6.54 -18.03 64.19
N LEU A 529 -5.51 -18.51 63.49
CA LEU A 529 -4.50 -19.44 64.03
C LEU A 529 -3.26 -18.75 64.61
N ASN A 530 -3.06 -17.45 64.39
CA ASN A 530 -1.76 -16.81 64.67
C ASN A 530 -1.43 -16.64 66.16
N GLU A 531 -2.44 -16.40 67.01
CA GLU A 531 -2.23 -16.21 68.46
C GLU A 531 -2.38 -17.51 69.28
N LEU A 532 -2.82 -18.59 68.64
CA LEU A 532 -3.08 -19.86 69.32
C LEU A 532 -1.79 -20.58 69.71
N THR A 533 -1.83 -21.20 70.88
CA THR A 533 -0.74 -22.06 71.40
C THR A 533 -1.23 -23.47 71.75
N ASP A 534 -2.51 -23.67 72.09
CA ASP A 534 -3.04 -25.03 72.33
C ASP A 534 -3.38 -25.79 71.03
N ALA A 535 -3.10 -27.08 71.03
CA ALA A 535 -3.27 -27.97 69.89
C ALA A 535 -4.70 -28.53 69.73
N ALA A 536 -5.58 -28.44 70.74
CA ALA A 536 -6.99 -28.79 70.59
C ALA A 536 -7.77 -27.64 69.93
N GLU A 537 -7.60 -26.41 70.42
CA GLU A 537 -8.21 -25.20 69.83
C GLU A 537 -7.86 -25.04 68.34
N MET A 538 -6.58 -25.23 67.98
CA MET A 538 -6.14 -25.26 66.57
C MET A 538 -6.94 -26.29 65.76
N LYS A 539 -7.08 -27.53 66.25
CA LYS A 539 -7.79 -28.59 65.52
C LYS A 539 -9.27 -28.28 65.31
N ASP A 540 -9.93 -27.64 66.27
CA ASP A 540 -11.36 -27.31 66.14
C ASP A 540 -11.64 -26.08 65.26
N ILE A 541 -10.63 -25.25 64.99
CA ILE A 541 -10.67 -24.20 63.95
C ILE A 541 -10.35 -24.79 62.57
N LEU A 542 -9.38 -25.71 62.48
CA LEU A 542 -9.08 -26.43 61.24
C LEU A 542 -10.27 -27.25 60.72
N LYS A 543 -10.99 -27.96 61.61
CA LYS A 543 -12.24 -28.69 61.27
C LYS A 543 -13.34 -27.83 60.64
N LYS A 544 -13.36 -26.52 60.93
CA LYS A 544 -14.37 -25.57 60.42
C LYS A 544 -13.94 -24.93 59.08
N SER A 545 -12.86 -25.41 58.47
CA SER A 545 -12.20 -24.79 57.33
C SER A 545 -12.04 -25.78 56.17
N GLU A 546 -12.15 -25.30 54.94
CA GLU A 546 -11.92 -26.09 53.72
C GLU A 546 -10.51 -26.72 53.72
N PRO A 547 -10.35 -28.03 53.48
CA PRO A 547 -9.03 -28.68 53.44
C PRO A 547 -8.03 -28.03 52.47
N LYS A 548 -8.50 -27.52 51.32
CA LYS A 548 -7.67 -26.76 50.35
C LYS A 548 -7.14 -25.44 50.92
N VAL A 549 -7.88 -24.78 51.81
CA VAL A 549 -7.40 -23.56 52.51
C VAL A 549 -6.36 -23.96 53.56
N VAL A 550 -6.60 -25.06 54.27
CA VAL A 550 -5.71 -25.58 55.32
C VAL A 550 -4.32 -25.98 54.78
N THR A 551 -4.25 -26.69 53.64
CA THR A 551 -2.96 -27.01 52.99
C THR A 551 -2.19 -25.75 52.60
N ASN A 552 -2.88 -24.75 52.03
CA ASN A 552 -2.27 -23.49 51.62
C ASN A 552 -1.86 -22.60 52.80
N VAL A 553 -2.54 -22.68 53.96
CA VAL A 553 -2.05 -22.04 55.21
C VAL A 553 -0.75 -22.70 55.69
N LEU A 554 -0.59 -24.01 55.55
CA LEU A 554 0.67 -24.68 55.91
C LEU A 554 1.80 -24.36 54.91
N LYS A 555 1.50 -24.21 53.60
CA LYS A 555 2.47 -23.66 52.64
C LYS A 555 2.89 -22.24 53.04
N LEU A 556 1.92 -21.38 53.36
CA LEU A 556 2.15 -19.98 53.76
C LEU A 556 2.99 -19.90 55.05
N TYR A 557 2.72 -20.77 56.03
CA TYR A 557 3.56 -20.90 57.24
C TYR A 557 5.04 -21.12 56.90
N PHE A 558 5.36 -22.02 55.96
CA PHE A 558 6.75 -22.26 55.53
C PHE A 558 7.36 -21.10 54.74
N MET A 559 6.57 -20.38 53.92
CA MET A 559 7.04 -19.16 53.25
C MET A 559 7.36 -18.04 54.25
N GLU A 560 6.53 -17.88 55.27
CA GLU A 560 6.64 -16.83 56.29
C GLU A 560 7.73 -17.09 57.35
N LEU A 561 8.33 -18.28 57.41
CA LEU A 561 9.47 -18.53 58.28
C LEU A 561 10.65 -17.59 57.93
N PRO A 562 11.44 -17.11 58.90
CA PRO A 562 12.55 -16.18 58.66
C PRO A 562 13.74 -16.83 57.94
N ASP A 563 13.82 -18.15 57.96
CA ASP A 563 14.72 -19.00 57.16
C ASP A 563 13.92 -20.23 56.68
N SER A 564 14.37 -20.96 55.66
CA SER A 564 13.68 -22.20 55.22
C SER A 564 13.91 -23.37 56.19
N ILE A 565 13.10 -24.44 56.04
CA ILE A 565 13.18 -25.65 56.88
C ILE A 565 14.61 -26.20 56.94
N VAL A 566 15.29 -26.22 55.79
CA VAL A 566 16.75 -26.28 55.67
C VAL A 566 17.27 -24.83 55.65
N PRO A 567 18.09 -24.40 56.64
CA PRO A 567 18.60 -23.03 56.68
C PRO A 567 19.44 -22.68 55.45
N HIS A 568 19.34 -21.44 54.99
CA HIS A 568 20.06 -20.93 53.80
C HIS A 568 21.58 -21.12 53.86
N SER A 569 22.17 -21.24 55.05
CA SER A 569 23.60 -21.52 55.24
C SER A 569 24.07 -22.86 54.67
N TYR A 570 23.14 -23.77 54.36
CA TYR A 570 23.39 -25.05 53.68
C TYR A 570 23.10 -24.99 52.17
N PHE A 571 22.54 -23.89 51.65
CA PHE A 571 22.15 -23.76 50.25
C PHE A 571 23.34 -23.93 49.31
N ASP A 572 24.42 -23.16 49.50
CA ASP A 572 25.64 -23.23 48.67
C ASP A 572 26.23 -24.65 48.62
N LEU A 573 26.16 -25.38 49.75
CA LEU A 573 26.68 -26.74 49.90
C LEU A 573 25.81 -27.76 49.16
N ILE A 574 24.48 -27.58 49.17
CA ILE A 574 23.56 -28.41 48.40
C ILE A 574 23.69 -28.08 46.90
N MET A 575 23.70 -26.81 46.51
CA MET A 575 23.91 -26.37 45.13
C MET A 575 25.22 -26.94 44.56
N THR A 576 26.32 -26.85 45.31
CA THR A 576 27.62 -27.45 44.94
C THR A 576 27.54 -28.97 44.83
N LEU A 577 26.79 -29.65 45.71
CA LEU A 577 26.63 -31.11 45.68
C LEU A 577 25.90 -31.58 44.41
N TYR A 578 24.78 -30.94 44.05
CA TYR A 578 24.00 -31.30 42.87
C TYR A 578 24.73 -30.93 41.56
N GLN A 579 25.46 -29.80 41.52
CA GLN A 579 26.32 -29.45 40.39
C GLN A 579 27.46 -30.46 40.15
N ASN A 580 28.08 -30.99 41.20
CA ASN A 580 29.18 -31.97 41.07
C ASN A 580 28.69 -33.42 40.90
N TYR A 581 27.43 -33.72 41.24
CA TYR A 581 26.84 -35.05 41.13
C TYR A 581 25.38 -34.98 40.63
N PRO A 582 25.13 -34.62 39.35
CA PRO A 582 23.77 -34.35 38.84
C PRO A 582 22.75 -35.46 39.06
N ALA A 583 21.46 -35.10 39.23
CA ALA A 583 20.40 -36.07 39.52
C ALA A 583 20.13 -37.04 38.35
N GLU A 584 20.24 -36.56 37.11
CA GLU A 584 20.00 -37.33 35.87
C GLU A 584 21.07 -38.39 35.56
N SER A 585 22.16 -38.45 36.35
CA SER A 585 23.28 -39.35 36.07
C SER A 585 22.89 -40.82 36.24
N GLN A 586 23.09 -41.62 35.20
CA GLN A 586 22.85 -43.07 35.22
C GLN A 586 23.91 -43.85 36.04
N ASP A 587 25.00 -43.22 36.48
CA ASP A 587 26.02 -43.88 37.30
C ASP A 587 25.55 -44.06 38.76
N LYS A 588 25.46 -45.31 39.18
CA LYS A 588 25.13 -45.70 40.55
C LYS A 588 26.15 -45.18 41.57
N ASN A 589 27.39 -44.92 41.17
CA ASN A 589 28.42 -44.33 42.05
C ASN A 589 28.23 -42.82 42.23
N VAL A 590 27.84 -42.08 41.19
CA VAL A 590 27.45 -40.65 41.28
C VAL A 590 26.26 -40.49 42.22
N ASN A 591 25.18 -41.25 42.00
CA ASN A 591 23.99 -41.22 42.86
C ASN A 591 24.32 -41.59 44.33
N LYS A 592 25.10 -42.66 44.55
CA LYS A 592 25.56 -43.05 45.90
C LYS A 592 26.43 -41.97 46.56
N SER A 593 27.25 -41.25 45.78
CA SER A 593 28.07 -40.14 46.28
C SER A 593 27.22 -38.93 46.65
N ARG A 594 26.22 -38.57 45.83
CA ARG A 594 25.24 -37.53 46.13
C ARG A 594 24.50 -37.83 47.43
N LEU A 595 23.90 -39.01 47.55
CA LEU A 595 23.16 -39.41 48.76
C LEU A 595 24.06 -39.46 50.02
N THR A 596 25.31 -39.91 49.89
CA THR A 596 26.27 -39.90 51.00
C THR A 596 26.64 -38.48 51.41
N GLY A 597 26.84 -37.57 50.44
CA GLY A 597 27.04 -36.15 50.67
C GLY A 597 25.84 -35.52 51.38
N LEU A 598 24.63 -35.80 50.90
CA LEU A 598 23.37 -35.30 51.44
C LEU A 598 23.15 -35.74 52.89
N GLN A 599 23.34 -37.02 53.20
CA GLN A 599 23.31 -37.53 54.58
C GLN A 599 24.32 -36.82 55.50
N ASN A 600 25.50 -36.44 55.00
CA ASN A 600 26.49 -35.73 55.80
C ASN A 600 26.06 -34.29 56.06
N THR A 601 25.64 -33.55 55.03
CA THR A 601 25.12 -32.17 55.15
C THR A 601 23.90 -32.10 56.08
N LEU A 602 22.93 -32.99 55.89
CA LEU A 602 21.72 -33.04 56.73
C LEU A 602 22.01 -33.48 58.18
N SER A 603 23.11 -34.19 58.47
CA SER A 603 23.43 -34.66 59.83
C SER A 603 23.88 -33.56 60.81
N GLU A 604 24.16 -32.37 60.28
CA GLU A 604 24.51 -31.16 61.04
C GLU A 604 23.32 -30.21 61.24
N LEU A 605 22.15 -30.50 60.65
CA LEU A 605 20.92 -29.73 60.86
C LEU A 605 20.36 -29.84 62.29
N PRO A 606 19.56 -28.85 62.74
CA PRO A 606 18.81 -28.94 63.98
C PRO A 606 17.81 -30.10 63.97
N VAL A 607 17.59 -30.68 65.16
CA VAL A 607 16.62 -31.78 65.36
C VAL A 607 15.20 -31.36 64.94
N CYS A 608 14.83 -30.09 65.12
CA CYS A 608 13.53 -29.56 64.70
C CYS A 608 13.36 -29.58 63.18
N SER A 609 14.33 -29.04 62.43
CA SER A 609 14.33 -29.09 60.96
C SER A 609 14.22 -30.51 60.44
N LEU A 610 15.00 -31.45 61.01
CA LEU A 610 15.00 -32.85 60.60
C LEU A 610 13.67 -33.56 60.92
N ALA A 611 13.12 -33.38 62.12
CA ALA A 611 11.85 -33.99 62.51
C ALA A 611 10.66 -33.40 61.73
N THR A 612 10.69 -32.09 61.46
CA THR A 612 9.68 -31.41 60.64
C THR A 612 9.71 -31.93 59.20
N LEU A 613 10.90 -32.08 58.62
CA LEU A 613 11.07 -32.61 57.26
C LEU A 613 10.67 -34.09 57.16
N ASP A 614 11.04 -34.93 58.14
CA ASP A 614 10.62 -36.35 58.21
C ASP A 614 9.08 -36.47 58.34
N ALA A 615 8.44 -35.61 59.13
CA ALA A 615 6.99 -35.57 59.29
C ALA A 615 6.25 -35.18 57.99
N ILE A 616 6.68 -34.10 57.33
CA ILE A 616 6.11 -33.65 56.05
C ILE A 616 6.30 -34.73 54.97
N LEU A 617 7.52 -35.26 54.81
CA LEU A 617 7.81 -36.29 53.82
C LEU A 617 7.06 -37.61 54.11
N THR A 618 6.82 -37.96 55.38
CA THR A 618 6.01 -39.14 55.72
C THR A 618 4.53 -38.95 55.36
N HIS A 619 3.98 -37.77 55.63
CA HIS A 619 2.59 -37.43 55.26
C HIS A 619 2.41 -37.40 53.74
N LEU A 620 3.29 -36.72 53.01
CA LEU A 620 3.19 -36.60 51.55
C LEU A 620 3.49 -37.93 50.83
N ASN A 621 4.44 -38.74 51.27
CA ASN A 621 4.64 -40.07 50.67
C ASN A 621 3.43 -41.00 50.92
N ARG A 622 2.74 -40.90 52.07
CA ARG A 622 1.49 -41.65 52.28
C ARG A 622 0.39 -41.19 51.32
N LEU A 623 0.21 -39.87 51.12
CA LEU A 623 -0.77 -39.35 50.15
C LEU A 623 -0.46 -39.83 48.73
N VAL A 624 0.81 -39.75 48.31
CA VAL A 624 1.26 -40.28 47.01
C VAL A 624 0.99 -41.79 46.91
N ASN A 625 1.31 -42.57 47.95
CA ASN A 625 1.08 -44.02 47.94
C ASN A 625 -0.41 -44.40 47.92
N ILE A 626 -1.28 -43.62 48.55
CA ILE A 626 -2.75 -43.80 48.47
C ILE A 626 -3.20 -43.62 47.02
N ILE A 627 -2.84 -42.51 46.38
CA ILE A 627 -3.24 -42.22 44.99
C ILE A 627 -2.58 -43.21 44.01
N SER A 628 -1.30 -43.54 44.19
CA SER A 628 -0.60 -44.59 43.41
C SER A 628 -1.24 -45.98 43.53
N SER A 629 -1.98 -46.27 44.60
CA SER A 629 -2.68 -47.57 44.73
C SER A 629 -3.92 -47.69 43.84
N ALA A 630 -4.47 -46.55 43.37
CA ALA A 630 -5.55 -46.49 42.40
C ALA A 630 -5.04 -46.17 40.97
N ASN A 631 -4.03 -45.30 40.85
CA ASN A 631 -3.45 -44.90 39.56
C ASN A 631 -1.98 -44.45 39.72
N GLU A 632 -1.04 -45.23 39.14
CA GLU A 632 0.40 -45.00 39.25
C GLU A 632 0.87 -43.71 38.54
N ASP A 633 0.28 -43.38 37.39
CA ASP A 633 0.60 -42.16 36.62
C ASP A 633 0.17 -40.89 37.37
N LEU A 634 -1.02 -40.88 37.97
CA LEU A 634 -1.51 -39.77 38.78
C LEU A 634 -0.67 -39.59 40.04
N GLY A 635 -0.30 -40.69 40.73
CA GLY A 635 0.59 -40.63 41.88
C GLY A 635 1.99 -40.12 41.52
N SER A 636 2.50 -40.48 40.34
CA SER A 636 3.77 -39.98 39.79
C SER A 636 3.69 -38.50 39.40
N SER A 637 2.59 -38.06 38.78
CA SER A 637 2.33 -36.65 38.46
C SER A 637 2.22 -35.79 39.73
N LEU A 638 1.49 -36.27 40.75
CA LEU A 638 1.41 -35.62 42.05
C LEU A 638 2.79 -35.52 42.71
N ARG A 639 3.60 -36.60 42.71
CA ARG A 639 4.97 -36.58 43.26
C ARG A 639 5.81 -35.49 42.61
N LEU A 640 5.78 -35.38 41.28
CA LEU A 640 6.53 -34.35 40.54
C LEU A 640 6.06 -32.92 40.89
N ARG A 641 4.73 -32.70 40.95
CA ARG A 641 4.14 -31.42 41.36
C ARG A 641 4.52 -31.06 42.80
N LEU A 642 4.46 -32.01 43.74
CA LEU A 642 4.87 -31.81 45.13
C LEU A 642 6.36 -31.46 45.26
N CYS A 643 7.25 -32.11 44.50
CA CYS A 643 8.66 -31.75 44.50
C CYS A 643 8.89 -30.30 44.05
N LYS A 644 8.16 -29.84 43.03
CA LYS A 644 8.24 -28.47 42.53
C LYS A 644 7.69 -27.45 43.55
N GLU A 645 6.53 -27.73 44.14
CA GLU A 645 5.89 -26.88 45.15
C GLU A 645 6.75 -26.76 46.42
N PHE A 646 7.24 -27.88 46.95
CA PHE A 646 8.02 -27.89 48.19
C PHE A 646 9.48 -27.49 48.02
N GLY A 647 10.05 -27.52 46.82
CA GLY A 647 11.44 -27.10 46.56
C GLY A 647 11.77 -25.73 47.15
N ALA A 648 10.97 -24.72 46.83
CA ALA A 648 11.14 -23.35 47.33
C ALA A 648 10.68 -23.15 48.80
N LEU A 649 9.92 -24.08 49.37
CA LEU A 649 9.50 -24.04 50.79
C LEU A 649 10.57 -24.66 51.72
N VAL A 650 11.21 -25.74 51.27
CA VAL A 650 12.17 -26.50 52.07
C VAL A 650 13.57 -25.89 52.02
N LEU A 651 13.98 -25.31 50.88
CA LEU A 651 15.34 -24.84 50.63
C LEU A 651 15.35 -23.50 49.87
N ARG A 652 15.73 -22.40 50.54
CA ARG A 652 15.86 -21.06 49.94
C ARG A 652 17.32 -20.60 49.86
N PRO A 653 17.70 -19.82 48.83
CA PRO A 653 19.01 -19.19 48.76
C PRO A 653 19.19 -18.13 49.87
N LYS A 654 20.45 -17.79 50.16
CA LYS A 654 20.76 -16.69 51.09
C LYS A 654 20.19 -15.37 50.58
N ARG A 655 19.65 -14.56 51.50
CA ARG A 655 19.33 -13.15 51.27
C ARG A 655 20.57 -12.30 51.51
N ASP A 656 20.94 -11.47 50.55
CA ASP A 656 21.73 -10.29 50.83
C ASP A 656 20.78 -9.13 51.15
N ASN A 657 21.09 -8.36 52.19
CA ASN A 657 20.28 -7.23 52.60
C ASN A 657 20.55 -6.01 51.71
N GLU A 658 19.48 -5.32 51.33
CA GLU A 658 19.39 -3.89 50.95
C GLU A 658 20.69 -3.23 50.44
N GLY A 659 20.89 -3.18 49.11
CA GLY A 659 21.94 -2.34 48.52
C GLY A 659 22.39 -2.66 47.09
N ALA A 660 22.01 -3.80 46.51
CA ALA A 660 22.46 -4.18 45.17
C ALA A 660 21.47 -3.76 44.06
N GLU A 661 21.74 -2.65 43.37
CA GLU A 661 21.09 -2.29 42.08
C GLU A 661 21.60 -3.15 40.90
N GLY A 662 21.82 -4.45 41.15
CA GLY A 662 22.31 -5.43 40.19
C GLY A 662 21.41 -6.66 40.20
N LYS A 663 21.01 -7.12 39.00
CA LYS A 663 20.12 -8.28 38.76
C LYS A 663 20.40 -9.42 39.77
N ASN A 664 19.36 -9.91 40.46
CA ASN A 664 19.44 -10.98 41.48
C ASN A 664 19.92 -12.31 40.87
N LEU A 665 21.23 -12.44 40.64
CA LEU A 665 21.85 -13.43 39.74
C LEU A 665 21.64 -14.90 40.17
N HIS A 666 21.20 -15.13 41.41
CA HIS A 666 21.07 -16.45 42.01
C HIS A 666 19.71 -16.74 42.70
N SER A 667 18.70 -15.84 42.62
CA SER A 667 17.40 -16.10 43.28
C SER A 667 16.28 -16.59 42.35
N ASN A 668 16.30 -16.18 41.07
CA ASN A 668 15.18 -16.37 40.13
C ASN A 668 15.55 -17.22 38.89
N THR A 669 16.74 -17.84 38.87
CA THR A 669 17.22 -18.59 37.70
C THR A 669 16.60 -20.00 37.65
N VAL A 670 16.14 -20.45 36.49
CA VAL A 670 15.55 -21.79 36.28
C VAL A 670 16.41 -22.93 36.85
N ALA A 671 17.73 -22.82 36.76
CA ALA A 671 18.68 -23.78 37.34
C ALA A 671 18.56 -23.93 38.87
N VAL A 672 18.15 -22.89 39.60
CA VAL A 672 17.89 -22.96 41.05
C VAL A 672 16.58 -23.68 41.33
N GLU A 673 15.53 -23.44 40.54
CA GLU A 673 14.26 -24.16 40.67
C GLU A 673 14.45 -25.67 40.39
N ILE A 674 15.29 -26.02 39.41
CA ILE A 674 15.69 -27.41 39.12
C ILE A 674 16.38 -28.02 40.34
N ILE A 675 17.44 -27.40 40.88
CA ILE A 675 18.16 -27.94 42.05
C ILE A 675 17.26 -28.06 43.29
N GLN A 676 16.33 -27.12 43.50
CA GLN A 676 15.32 -27.20 44.56
C GLN A 676 14.38 -28.40 44.37
N GLN A 677 13.93 -28.65 43.13
CA GLN A 677 13.06 -29.78 42.78
C GLN A 677 13.81 -31.12 42.86
N GLU A 678 15.05 -31.21 42.38
CA GLU A 678 15.92 -32.39 42.48
C GLU A 678 16.20 -32.77 43.94
N PHE A 679 16.53 -31.78 44.78
CA PHE A 679 16.77 -31.98 46.21
C PHE A 679 15.56 -32.58 46.93
N VAL A 680 14.36 -32.06 46.68
CA VAL A 680 13.12 -32.64 47.24
C VAL A 680 12.82 -34.01 46.60
N THR A 681 13.18 -34.23 45.34
CA THR A 681 12.98 -35.54 44.67
C THR A 681 13.83 -36.65 45.29
N ASP A 682 15.12 -36.42 45.57
CA ASP A 682 15.94 -37.39 46.32
C ASP A 682 15.40 -37.63 47.74
N LEU A 683 14.92 -36.59 48.42
CA LEU A 683 14.30 -36.71 49.74
C LEU A 683 13.02 -37.56 49.73
N PHE A 684 12.22 -37.49 48.67
CA PHE A 684 11.07 -38.39 48.47
C PHE A 684 11.51 -39.81 48.10
N ALA A 685 12.43 -39.98 47.13
CA ALA A 685 12.81 -41.28 46.58
C ALA A 685 13.68 -42.11 47.54
N HIS A 686 14.50 -41.47 48.37
CA HIS A 686 15.48 -42.12 49.24
C HIS A 686 15.24 -41.86 50.73
N LYS A 687 14.00 -41.50 51.10
CA LYS A 687 13.58 -41.14 52.47
C LYS A 687 14.18 -42.06 53.53
N ASP A 688 13.88 -43.36 53.50
CA ASP A 688 14.27 -44.26 54.60
C ASP A 688 15.78 -44.53 54.64
N ASN A 689 16.46 -44.43 53.51
CA ASN A 689 17.93 -44.49 53.45
C ASN A 689 18.57 -43.26 54.10
N ILE A 690 18.06 -42.06 53.78
CA ILE A 690 18.54 -40.78 54.33
C ILE A 690 18.19 -40.66 55.81
N PHE A 691 16.90 -40.74 56.17
CA PHE A 691 16.42 -40.51 57.52
C PHE A 691 16.76 -41.68 58.48
N GLY A 692 16.87 -42.92 57.99
CA GLY A 692 17.37 -44.04 58.80
C GLY A 692 18.83 -43.87 59.22
N GLU A 693 19.70 -43.47 58.29
CA GLU A 693 21.10 -43.12 58.59
C GLU A 693 21.21 -41.92 59.54
N LEU A 694 20.44 -40.85 59.29
CA LEU A 694 20.41 -39.67 60.15
C LEU A 694 19.95 -40.01 61.58
N ARG A 695 18.89 -40.82 61.72
CA ARG A 695 18.37 -41.26 63.02
C ARG A 695 19.41 -42.07 63.80
N ARG A 696 20.09 -43.03 63.15
CA ARG A 696 21.18 -43.84 63.73
C ARG A 696 22.43 -43.02 64.09
N ARG A 697 22.71 -41.92 63.37
CA ARG A 697 23.81 -41.00 63.68
C ARG A 697 23.47 -40.06 64.84
N ASN A 698 22.21 -39.63 64.95
CA ASN A 698 21.79 -38.69 65.98
C ASN A 698 21.58 -39.38 67.35
N SER A 699 21.13 -40.65 67.37
CA SER A 699 21.11 -41.48 68.60
C SER A 699 22.49 -41.72 69.21
N ASN A 700 23.54 -41.62 68.40
CA ASN A 700 24.91 -41.93 68.80
C ASN A 700 25.72 -40.68 69.19
N LYS A 701 25.10 -39.50 69.29
CA LYS A 701 25.70 -38.31 69.92
C LYS A 701 25.55 -38.41 71.45
N PRO A 702 26.63 -38.41 72.24
CA PRO A 702 26.51 -38.47 73.70
C PRO A 702 25.86 -37.19 74.25
N SER A 703 24.76 -37.35 74.97
CA SER A 703 24.06 -36.25 75.63
C SER A 703 24.91 -35.69 76.78
N ARG A 704 25.20 -34.39 76.76
CA ARG A 704 25.72 -33.66 77.93
C ARG A 704 24.56 -32.99 78.66
N ALA A 705 24.02 -33.67 79.67
CA ALA A 705 23.09 -33.12 80.64
C ALA A 705 23.45 -33.58 82.06
N SER A 706 23.25 -32.69 83.03
CA SER A 706 23.23 -32.93 84.49
C SER A 706 24.31 -33.85 85.10
N SER A 707 25.36 -33.23 85.64
CA SER A 707 26.05 -33.72 86.84
C SER A 707 26.57 -32.53 87.66
N ALA A 708 26.04 -32.34 88.88
CA ALA A 708 26.43 -31.25 89.77
C ALA A 708 27.06 -31.83 91.04
N ALA A 709 28.37 -31.62 91.23
CA ALA A 709 29.09 -31.96 92.46
C ALA A 709 30.37 -31.11 92.61
N SER A 710 30.62 -30.70 93.86
CA SER A 710 31.85 -30.18 94.48
C SER A 710 33.21 -30.32 93.75
N GLY A 711 34.02 -29.25 93.71
CA GLY A 711 35.42 -29.29 93.22
C GLY A 711 36.20 -27.97 93.45
N THR A 712 36.72 -27.79 94.67
CA THR A 712 37.38 -26.60 95.23
C THR A 712 38.67 -26.08 94.55
N GLY A 713 38.61 -24.87 93.97
CA GLY A 713 39.70 -23.85 93.96
C GLY A 713 40.94 -24.05 93.07
N PRO A 714 41.90 -23.08 93.04
CA PRO A 714 41.88 -21.74 93.67
C PRO A 714 41.73 -20.59 92.63
N ARG A 715 41.67 -19.35 93.13
CA ARG A 715 41.63 -18.12 92.30
C ARG A 715 43.03 -17.71 91.82
N ASN A 716 43.09 -17.01 90.70
CA ASN A 716 43.94 -15.83 90.58
C ASN A 716 43.12 -14.70 89.94
N SER A 717 43.42 -13.44 90.28
CA SER A 717 42.52 -12.30 90.02
C SER A 717 43.16 -11.22 89.17
N ASP A 718 42.36 -10.64 88.28
CA ASP A 718 42.51 -9.21 87.95
C ASP A 718 41.14 -8.58 87.64
N ASN A 719 41.01 -7.28 87.91
CA ASN A 719 39.76 -6.51 87.83
C ASN A 719 39.82 -5.48 86.69
N GLN A 720 38.70 -5.30 85.96
CA GLN A 720 38.07 -4.00 85.62
C GLN A 720 36.82 -4.24 84.72
N PRO A 721 35.92 -3.26 84.55
CA PRO A 721 34.49 -3.54 84.40
C PRO A 721 34.02 -3.84 82.97
N ARG A 722 32.88 -4.52 82.88
CA ARG A 722 32.23 -4.91 81.63
C ARG A 722 30.99 -4.04 81.38
N VAL A 723 31.10 -3.08 80.44
CA VAL A 723 29.94 -2.40 79.87
C VAL A 723 29.17 -3.41 78.98
N SER A 724 27.85 -3.28 78.96
CA SER A 724 26.96 -4.18 78.21
C SER A 724 26.90 -3.80 76.73
N ASP A 725 27.30 -4.74 75.86
CA ASP A 725 26.97 -4.72 74.45
C ASP A 725 26.64 -6.16 74.01
N SER A 726 25.55 -6.37 73.29
CA SER A 726 24.86 -7.67 73.19
C SER A 726 24.60 -8.14 71.76
N THR A 727 25.61 -8.02 70.89
CA THR A 727 25.53 -8.37 69.46
C THR A 727 26.60 -9.39 69.05
N THR A 728 26.51 -10.65 69.52
CA THR A 728 27.34 -11.73 68.96
C THR A 728 26.68 -13.12 69.06
N ALA A 729 26.04 -13.55 67.97
CA ALA A 729 25.50 -14.91 67.79
C ALA A 729 25.95 -15.58 66.46
N SER A 730 26.84 -14.93 65.71
CA SER A 730 27.31 -15.34 64.37
C SER A 730 28.43 -16.38 64.39
N ASN A 731 29.35 -16.32 65.35
CA ASN A 731 30.66 -16.98 65.25
C ASN A 731 30.63 -18.53 65.39
N GLY A 732 29.45 -19.13 65.48
CA GLY A 732 29.28 -20.59 65.50
C GLY A 732 29.26 -21.24 64.10
N SER A 733 28.81 -20.53 63.06
CA SER A 733 28.59 -21.10 61.72
C SER A 733 29.89 -21.36 60.96
N ASP A 734 30.85 -20.45 61.01
CA ASP A 734 32.03 -20.51 60.14
C ASP A 734 32.99 -21.63 60.57
N ALA A 735 33.07 -21.87 61.88
CA ALA A 735 33.76 -23.02 62.46
C ALA A 735 33.09 -24.36 62.12
N ALA A 736 31.78 -24.37 61.81
CA ALA A 736 31.09 -25.54 61.25
C ALA A 736 31.37 -25.68 59.75
N LYS A 737 31.25 -24.61 58.96
CA LYS A 737 31.50 -24.59 57.50
C LYS A 737 32.89 -25.13 57.14
N LEU A 738 33.95 -24.65 57.80
CA LEU A 738 35.33 -25.14 57.62
C LEU A 738 35.49 -26.64 57.97
N ARG A 739 34.80 -27.12 59.00
CA ARG A 739 34.79 -28.54 59.39
C ARG A 739 34.00 -29.39 58.39
N LEU A 740 32.90 -28.88 57.86
CA LEU A 740 32.05 -29.57 56.88
C LEU A 740 32.76 -29.72 55.52
N GLU A 741 33.40 -28.67 55.01
CA GLU A 741 34.24 -28.76 53.80
C GLU A 741 35.34 -29.81 53.94
N THR A 742 36.02 -29.82 55.10
CA THR A 742 37.13 -30.73 55.39
C THR A 742 36.63 -32.17 55.52
N LYS A 743 35.44 -32.40 56.10
CA LYS A 743 34.75 -33.71 56.10
C LYS A 743 34.35 -34.14 54.69
N LEU A 744 33.80 -33.26 53.86
CA LEU A 744 33.35 -33.57 52.51
C LEU A 744 34.53 -34.03 51.63
N LYS A 745 35.63 -33.26 51.63
CA LYS A 745 36.90 -33.60 50.96
C LYS A 745 37.47 -34.95 51.46
N ARG A 746 37.30 -35.27 52.74
CA ARG A 746 37.72 -36.55 53.36
C ARG A 746 36.75 -37.73 53.14
N ALA A 747 35.50 -37.47 52.79
CA ALA A 747 34.51 -38.50 52.45
C ALA A 747 34.68 -38.97 51.00
N VAL A 748 34.81 -38.02 50.06
CA VAL A 748 35.02 -38.31 48.62
C VAL A 748 36.30 -39.12 48.40
N THR A 749 37.41 -38.73 49.02
CA THR A 749 38.69 -39.47 48.95
C THR A 749 38.61 -40.88 49.54
N LYS A 750 37.73 -41.11 50.53
CA LYS A 750 37.53 -42.43 51.14
C LYS A 750 36.62 -43.36 50.33
N ALA A 751 35.82 -42.83 49.40
CA ALA A 751 34.99 -43.62 48.49
C ALA A 751 35.81 -44.27 47.36
N ALA A 752 36.85 -43.58 46.86
CA ALA A 752 37.74 -44.10 45.81
C ALA A 752 38.75 -45.16 46.31
N GLY A 753 39.08 -45.16 47.61
CA GLY A 753 40.17 -45.94 48.18
C GLY A 753 39.82 -47.37 48.61
N LYS A 754 39.22 -48.20 47.73
CA LYS A 754 39.00 -49.63 48.04
C LYS A 754 38.88 -50.55 46.81
N ASN A 755 40.02 -50.97 46.25
CA ASN A 755 40.20 -52.33 45.70
C ASN A 755 41.69 -52.66 45.49
N ASN A 756 42.09 -53.83 46.00
CA ASN A 756 43.24 -54.70 45.65
C ASN A 756 44.70 -54.18 45.62
N LEU A 757 45.49 -54.74 46.55
CA LEU A 757 46.85 -55.28 46.28
C LEU A 757 46.69 -56.52 45.36
N SER A 758 47.69 -57.08 44.66
CA SER A 758 49.16 -57.04 44.74
C SER A 758 49.75 -57.37 43.34
N SER A 759 51.01 -57.06 43.00
CA SER A 759 52.20 -57.83 43.42
C SER A 759 53.53 -57.05 43.23
N LYS A 760 54.66 -57.66 43.62
CA LYS A 760 56.03 -57.07 43.58
C LYS A 760 56.69 -57.16 42.20
N GLY A 761 57.66 -56.27 41.93
CA GLY A 761 58.64 -56.39 40.85
C GLY A 761 59.43 -55.09 40.64
N ASP A 762 60.63 -54.98 41.20
CA ASP A 762 61.45 -53.75 41.20
C ASP A 762 62.37 -53.58 39.98
N ASN A 763 62.58 -52.32 39.57
CA ASN A 763 63.78 -51.76 38.89
C ASN A 763 64.16 -52.28 37.47
N MET A 764 64.78 -51.50 36.58
CA MET A 764 65.10 -50.04 36.54
C MET A 764 65.41 -49.59 35.09
N SER A 765 65.32 -48.29 34.83
CA SER A 765 65.97 -47.53 33.73
C SER A 765 65.93 -48.03 32.27
N GLY A 766 65.20 -47.29 31.42
CA GLY A 766 65.34 -47.34 29.95
C GLY A 766 64.52 -46.25 29.23
N PRO A 767 65.12 -45.37 28.40
CA PRO A 767 64.40 -44.29 27.72
C PRO A 767 64.20 -44.50 26.20
N GLY A 768 63.06 -44.06 25.65
CA GLY A 768 62.97 -43.69 24.23
C GLY A 768 61.62 -43.89 23.52
N SER A 769 61.05 -42.78 23.01
CA SER A 769 60.19 -42.68 21.80
C SER A 769 58.79 -43.38 21.76
N SER A 770 57.73 -42.82 21.14
CA SER A 770 57.33 -41.42 20.90
C SER A 770 55.86 -41.29 20.43
N SER A 771 55.29 -40.09 20.62
CA SER A 771 54.12 -39.51 19.91
C SER A 771 52.68 -39.94 20.30
N LYS A 772 51.77 -38.94 20.29
CA LYS A 772 50.29 -38.97 20.10
C LYS A 772 49.46 -39.89 21.05
N THR A 773 48.45 -39.43 21.80
CA THR A 773 47.54 -38.26 21.67
C THR A 773 47.02 -37.73 23.02
N SER A 774 46.29 -36.61 22.99
CA SER A 774 45.16 -36.26 23.89
C SER A 774 45.28 -36.52 25.40
N SER A 775 45.56 -35.48 26.18
CA SER A 775 45.09 -35.39 27.57
C SER A 775 44.66 -33.96 27.92
N SER A 776 43.56 -33.84 28.65
CA SER A 776 43.00 -32.58 29.15
C SER A 776 43.63 -32.20 30.49
N LYS A 777 43.95 -30.91 30.70
CA LYS A 777 44.31 -30.38 32.02
C LYS A 777 44.12 -28.86 32.11
N SER A 778 43.28 -28.45 33.07
CA SER A 778 43.25 -27.19 33.84
C SER A 778 43.36 -25.82 33.11
N PRO A 779 42.50 -24.84 33.45
CA PRO A 779 42.51 -23.52 32.82
C PRO A 779 43.68 -22.64 33.30
N PRO A 780 44.28 -21.80 32.43
CA PRO A 780 45.22 -20.76 32.83
C PRO A 780 44.48 -19.53 33.37
N THR A 781 44.91 -19.09 34.56
CA THR A 781 44.45 -17.87 35.25
C THR A 781 44.65 -16.60 34.42
N THR A 782 43.68 -15.68 34.44
CA THR A 782 43.86 -14.30 33.93
C THR A 782 44.85 -13.49 34.80
N PRO A 783 45.97 -12.99 34.26
CA PRO A 783 46.87 -12.08 34.99
C PRO A 783 46.35 -10.63 34.97
N VAL A 784 46.58 -9.87 36.03
CA VAL A 784 46.14 -8.47 36.16
C VAL A 784 47.33 -7.52 36.22
N LYS A 785 47.49 -6.65 35.18
CA LYS A 785 48.39 -5.45 35.09
C LYS A 785 49.91 -5.79 35.19
N SER A 786 50.86 -5.19 34.46
CA SER A 786 51.11 -3.76 34.22
C SER A 786 52.38 -3.48 33.36
N LYS A 787 52.45 -2.31 32.71
CA LYS A 787 53.63 -1.45 32.42
C LYS A 787 54.91 -1.98 31.69
N SER A 788 55.12 -1.46 30.48
CA SER A 788 56.34 -0.74 30.00
C SER A 788 56.02 -0.13 28.61
N ASP A 789 56.02 1.20 28.43
CA ASP A 789 57.15 2.10 28.10
C ASP A 789 57.68 2.00 26.66
N LEU A 790 57.36 3.00 25.81
CA LEU A 790 58.35 3.80 25.04
C LEU A 790 57.69 4.95 24.23
N SER A 791 58.54 5.91 23.81
CA SER A 791 58.24 7.23 23.20
C SER A 791 57.40 7.20 21.89
N SER A 792 56.71 8.27 21.46
CA SER A 792 57.20 9.67 21.39
C SER A 792 56.12 10.75 21.11
N LYS A 793 56.46 12.03 21.40
CA LYS A 793 56.04 13.34 20.82
C LYS A 793 54.56 13.59 20.41
N SER A 794 53.92 14.74 20.65
CA SER A 794 54.28 15.97 21.40
C SER A 794 53.06 16.93 21.53
N SER A 795 53.03 17.79 22.56
CA SER A 795 52.00 18.85 22.89
C SER A 795 50.56 18.34 23.13
N GLY A 796 49.79 18.76 24.16
CA GLY A 796 49.86 19.91 25.08
C GLY A 796 48.88 21.00 24.62
N THR A 797 47.94 21.54 25.41
CA THR A 797 47.53 21.43 26.85
C THR A 797 45.99 21.64 26.92
N GLY A 798 45.23 21.43 28.01
CA GLY A 798 45.45 20.91 29.36
C GLY A 798 44.20 21.08 30.25
N LEU A 799 44.17 20.41 31.41
CA LEU A 799 43.23 20.59 32.55
C LEU A 799 41.73 20.18 32.40
N LYS A 800 41.16 19.83 33.56
CA LYS A 800 39.75 19.44 33.84
C LYS A 800 38.97 20.72 34.27
N ARG A 801 37.65 20.81 34.47
CA ARG A 801 36.75 19.90 35.23
C ARG A 801 35.29 20.46 35.24
N SER A 802 34.28 19.57 35.18
CA SER A 802 32.93 19.65 35.82
C SER A 802 31.89 20.79 35.55
N SER A 803 30.62 20.41 35.79
CA SER A 803 29.43 21.19 36.22
C SER A 803 28.64 22.12 35.26
N SER A 804 27.35 21.79 35.11
CA SER A 804 26.19 22.63 34.70
C SER A 804 25.71 23.52 35.88
N PRO A 805 24.60 24.32 35.83
CA PRO A 805 23.63 24.60 34.73
C PRO A 805 23.19 26.10 34.58
N ASN A 806 22.07 26.33 33.84
CA ASN A 806 21.07 27.44 33.94
C ASN A 806 21.22 28.81 33.19
N LYS A 807 20.26 29.04 32.28
CA LYS A 807 19.38 30.23 32.06
C LYS A 807 19.87 31.58 31.44
N LYS A 808 18.90 32.20 30.75
CA LYS A 808 18.80 33.54 30.07
C LYS A 808 19.58 33.65 28.75
N LYS A 809 19.07 34.21 27.62
CA LYS A 809 18.18 35.34 27.25
C LYS A 809 18.81 36.75 27.33
N LEU A 810 19.14 37.32 26.17
CA LEU A 810 18.98 38.73 25.70
C LEU A 810 19.40 38.75 24.19
N SER A 811 18.59 39.25 23.23
CA SER A 811 18.48 40.64 22.71
C SER A 811 19.65 41.09 21.80
N SER A 812 19.51 41.91 20.75
CA SER A 812 18.36 42.53 20.01
C SER A 812 18.91 43.39 18.85
N LEU A 813 18.05 44.20 18.18
CA LEU A 813 18.32 45.15 17.07
C LEU A 813 18.60 44.45 15.71
N ILE A 814 18.21 44.97 14.55
CA ILE A 814 17.64 46.28 14.12
C ILE A 814 16.50 45.99 13.10
N GLU A 815 15.30 46.59 13.18
CA GLU A 815 14.79 47.74 12.38
C GLU A 815 14.95 47.64 10.84
N LYS A 816 14.01 48.07 9.95
CA LYS A 816 12.77 48.89 10.10
C LYS A 816 11.86 48.78 8.84
N GLN A 817 10.54 49.02 9.00
CA GLN A 817 9.59 49.61 8.00
C GLN A 817 9.27 48.83 6.68
N SER A 818 8.10 48.97 6.01
CA SER A 818 6.84 49.71 6.32
C SER A 818 5.65 49.29 5.41
N LYS A 819 4.40 49.31 5.94
CA LYS A 819 3.08 49.59 5.28
C LYS A 819 2.66 48.76 4.03
N SER A 820 1.39 48.54 3.66
CA SER A 820 0.03 48.46 4.29
C SER A 820 -0.93 47.91 3.17
N THR A 821 -2.28 47.81 3.18
CA THR A 821 -3.38 48.35 4.01
C THR A 821 -4.68 47.54 3.74
N GLY A 822 -5.60 47.43 4.72
CA GLY A 822 -7.04 47.12 4.48
C GLY A 822 -7.46 45.63 4.47
N ALA A 823 -8.76 45.31 4.65
CA ALA A 823 -9.57 45.34 5.89
C ALA A 823 -11.07 45.06 5.61
N SER A 824 -11.64 43.96 6.15
CA SER A 824 -13.08 43.65 6.28
C SER A 824 -13.25 42.23 6.88
N THR A 825 -14.18 41.87 7.78
CA THR A 825 -15.10 42.59 8.70
C THR A 825 -15.33 41.72 9.97
N SER A 826 -15.96 42.25 11.03
CA SER A 826 -16.32 41.57 12.31
C SER A 826 -17.43 40.49 12.15
N SER A 827 -17.87 39.70 13.16
CA SER A 827 -17.84 39.78 14.65
C SER A 827 -17.94 38.35 15.27
N GLN A 828 -17.36 37.98 16.42
CA GLN A 828 -17.84 38.15 17.83
C GLN A 828 -19.32 37.76 18.06
N THR A 829 -19.76 37.02 19.11
CA THR A 829 -19.22 36.38 20.36
C THR A 829 -20.28 35.37 20.86
N GLY A 830 -20.10 34.44 21.82
CA GLY A 830 -18.98 34.02 22.69
C GLY A 830 -19.47 33.15 23.87
N ASN A 831 -18.54 32.51 24.60
CA ASN A 831 -18.65 31.88 25.95
C ASN A 831 -19.54 30.61 26.18
N ASP A 832 -18.85 29.52 26.54
CA ASP A 832 -18.96 28.70 27.78
C ASP A 832 -20.32 28.36 28.44
N VAL A 833 -20.58 27.06 28.68
CA VAL A 833 -20.58 26.40 30.02
C VAL A 833 -21.01 24.91 29.95
N GLU A 834 -20.55 24.14 30.95
CA GLU A 834 -20.73 22.70 31.22
C GLU A 834 -22.20 22.20 31.31
N ASN A 835 -22.50 21.03 30.73
CA ASN A 835 -22.64 19.75 31.47
C ASN A 835 -23.23 18.62 30.61
N GLU A 836 -22.68 17.40 30.75
CA GLU A 836 -23.31 16.16 30.26
C GLU A 836 -24.19 15.55 31.36
N THR A 837 -25.41 15.10 31.03
CA THR A 837 -26.22 14.23 31.89
C THR A 837 -26.91 13.14 31.06
N HIS A 838 -27.12 12.00 31.71
CA HIS A 838 -27.64 10.76 31.11
C HIS A 838 -29.18 10.73 31.01
N ASP A 839 -29.64 9.71 30.28
CA ASP A 839 -30.99 9.08 30.25
C ASP A 839 -31.96 9.45 29.12
N SER A 840 -32.85 8.58 28.64
CA SER A 840 -32.98 7.10 28.52
C SER A 840 -34.41 6.80 27.97
N ILE A 841 -34.75 5.54 27.61
CA ILE A 841 -36.14 5.05 27.25
C ILE A 841 -36.62 5.58 25.87
N SER A 842 -37.09 4.84 24.83
CA SER A 842 -37.64 3.48 24.55
C SER A 842 -39.17 3.43 24.28
N HIS A 843 -39.62 2.42 23.49
CA HIS A 843 -41.00 2.20 22.95
C HIS A 843 -41.41 3.13 21.76
N GLU A 844 -42.33 2.78 20.82
CA GLU A 844 -43.16 1.55 20.66
C GLU A 844 -43.51 1.19 19.18
N ASN A 845 -44.49 0.30 19.02
CA ASN A 845 -44.83 -0.57 17.87
C ASN A 845 -45.59 0.06 16.66
N ASP A 846 -45.76 -0.82 15.67
CA ASP A 846 -46.98 -1.08 14.87
C ASP A 846 -47.11 -0.59 13.41
N MET A 847 -47.73 -1.47 12.60
CA MET A 847 -48.12 -1.29 11.21
C MET A 847 -49.55 -0.72 11.08
N PRO A 848 -49.95 -0.33 9.86
CA PRO A 848 -51.11 -1.01 9.28
C PRO A 848 -50.92 -1.49 7.82
N ASP A 849 -51.89 -2.27 7.35
CA ASP A 849 -51.99 -2.93 6.02
C ASP A 849 -53.19 -2.35 5.21
N VAL A 850 -53.45 -2.80 3.97
CA VAL A 850 -54.78 -3.13 3.36
C VAL A 850 -54.82 -3.06 1.80
N ALA A 851 -55.12 -4.24 1.19
CA ALA A 851 -55.78 -4.47 -0.13
C ALA A 851 -55.00 -4.17 -1.45
N ARG A 852 -55.38 -4.69 -2.65
CA ARG A 852 -56.71 -5.15 -3.11
C ARG A 852 -56.73 -6.08 -4.38
N LEU A 853 -57.54 -7.16 -4.36
CA LEU A 853 -58.24 -7.91 -5.48
C LEU A 853 -57.41 -8.55 -6.64
N THR A 854 -57.38 -9.89 -6.85
CA THR A 854 -58.24 -10.81 -7.67
C THR A 854 -58.12 -10.69 -9.21
N MET A 855 -58.28 -11.72 -10.08
CA MET A 855 -58.76 -13.13 -9.96
C MET A 855 -58.33 -14.03 -11.16
N GLU A 856 -58.73 -15.32 -11.15
CA GLU A 856 -58.77 -16.30 -12.28
C GLU A 856 -57.42 -16.76 -12.89
N SER A 857 -57.23 -17.98 -13.44
CA SER A 857 -57.88 -19.31 -13.28
C SER A 857 -56.89 -20.39 -13.82
N SER A 858 -57.04 -21.73 -13.73
CA SER A 858 -58.09 -22.63 -13.22
C SER A 858 -57.47 -23.93 -12.63
N THR A 859 -58.15 -25.10 -12.68
CA THR A 859 -57.79 -26.41 -12.07
C THR A 859 -58.52 -27.58 -12.83
N PRO A 860 -58.58 -28.88 -12.42
CA PRO A 860 -57.74 -29.82 -11.61
C PRO A 860 -57.63 -31.28 -12.24
N LYS A 861 -57.31 -32.31 -11.39
CA LYS A 861 -57.75 -33.76 -11.42
C LYS A 861 -56.97 -34.78 -12.30
N LYS A 862 -56.87 -36.09 -11.96
CA LYS A 862 -57.01 -36.90 -10.69
C LYS A 862 -56.55 -38.38 -10.94
N GLY A 863 -56.24 -39.16 -9.89
CA GLY A 863 -56.10 -40.64 -9.93
C GLY A 863 -54.64 -41.15 -10.06
N ASP A 864 -54.05 -42.09 -9.31
CA ASP A 864 -54.41 -43.03 -8.22
C ASP A 864 -54.43 -44.55 -8.59
N GLU A 865 -53.99 -45.40 -7.64
CA GLU A 865 -53.92 -46.90 -7.59
C GLU A 865 -52.97 -47.72 -8.53
N GLY A 866 -52.48 -48.87 -7.99
CA GLY A 866 -51.85 -50.02 -8.70
C GLY A 866 -50.30 -50.05 -8.79
N ALA A 867 -49.49 -51.08 -8.50
CA ALA A 867 -49.53 -52.42 -7.88
C ALA A 867 -48.59 -53.39 -8.67
N SER A 868 -47.58 -54.00 -8.01
CA SER A 868 -47.02 -55.38 -8.13
C SER A 868 -47.05 -56.18 -9.48
N SER A 869 -46.07 -57.04 -9.84
CA SER A 869 -44.81 -57.53 -9.20
C SER A 869 -44.05 -58.54 -10.08
N GLU A 870 -42.71 -58.65 -9.92
CA GLU A 870 -41.82 -59.82 -10.23
C GLU A 870 -41.72 -60.29 -11.72
N SER A 871 -40.68 -60.99 -12.21
CA SER A 871 -39.46 -61.66 -11.66
C SER A 871 -38.23 -61.39 -12.61
N SER A 872 -36.98 -61.84 -12.42
CA SER A 872 -36.38 -62.94 -11.63
C SER A 872 -34.89 -62.73 -11.24
N ASP A 873 -34.36 -63.67 -10.43
CA ASP A 873 -32.95 -64.06 -10.22
C ASP A 873 -32.02 -63.30 -9.22
N LEU A 874 -30.95 -64.03 -8.81
CA LEU A 874 -30.22 -64.00 -7.53
C LEU A 874 -28.72 -64.38 -7.75
N PRO A 875 -27.79 -64.35 -6.75
CA PRO A 875 -27.54 -63.38 -5.67
C PRO A 875 -26.03 -62.91 -5.68
N PRO A 876 -25.19 -62.76 -4.60
CA PRO A 876 -24.43 -61.50 -4.41
C PRO A 876 -22.91 -61.60 -4.04
N VAL A 877 -22.34 -60.48 -3.53
CA VAL A 877 -21.06 -60.31 -2.76
C VAL A 877 -19.72 -60.29 -3.61
N PRO A 878 -18.51 -59.85 -3.12
CA PRO A 878 -18.03 -58.45 -3.32
C PRO A 878 -16.55 -58.30 -3.90
N PRO A 879 -15.59 -57.41 -3.47
CA PRO A 879 -14.69 -56.71 -4.42
C PRO A 879 -13.18 -57.08 -4.39
N LYS A 880 -12.37 -56.63 -5.37
CA LYS A 880 -10.88 -56.50 -5.25
C LYS A 880 -10.11 -55.76 -6.38
N LYS A 881 -9.18 -54.88 -5.97
CA LYS A 881 -7.76 -54.68 -6.37
C LYS A 881 -7.24 -54.90 -7.82
N SER A 882 -6.82 -53.78 -8.45
CA SER A 882 -5.47 -53.46 -9.02
C SER A 882 -4.58 -54.48 -9.79
N SER A 883 -4.28 -54.20 -11.07
CA SER A 883 -2.96 -54.24 -11.77
C SER A 883 -3.16 -53.80 -13.27
N SER A 884 -2.20 -53.60 -14.20
CA SER A 884 -0.72 -53.60 -14.19
C SER A 884 -0.13 -52.70 -15.31
N THR A 885 0.95 -51.99 -14.98
CA THR A 885 2.18 -51.65 -15.75
C THR A 885 2.26 -51.79 -17.29
N LYS A 886 2.88 -50.80 -17.94
CA LYS A 886 3.85 -51.01 -19.03
C LYS A 886 4.93 -49.92 -19.05
N GLU A 887 6.19 -50.32 -18.90
CA GLU A 887 7.38 -49.49 -19.18
C GLU A 887 8.12 -50.06 -20.40
N VAL A 888 8.87 -49.21 -21.11
CA VAL A 888 10.02 -49.61 -21.93
C VAL A 888 11.09 -48.54 -21.77
N ILE A 889 12.31 -48.95 -21.42
CA ILE A 889 13.52 -48.14 -21.41
C ILE A 889 14.53 -48.81 -22.35
N VAL A 890 15.22 -48.01 -23.15
CA VAL A 890 16.49 -48.37 -23.80
C VAL A 890 17.45 -47.21 -23.57
N VAL A 891 18.72 -47.53 -23.32
CA VAL A 891 19.81 -46.57 -23.12
C VAL A 891 20.93 -46.94 -24.08
N ASP A 892 21.44 -45.93 -24.78
CA ASP A 892 22.83 -45.71 -25.19
C ASP A 892 23.04 -44.18 -25.30
#